data_AF-A0A3Q3LHH2-F1
#
_entry.id   AF-A0A3Q3LHH2-F1
#
_cell.length_a   1.000
_cell.length_b   1.000
_cell.length_c   1.000
_cell.angle_alpha   90.00
_cell.angle_beta   90.00
_cell.angle_gamma   90.00
#
_symmetry.space_group_name_H-M   'P 1'
#
loop_
_entity.id
_entity.type
_entity.pdbx_description
1 polymer ?
#
loop_
_entity_poly.entity_id
_entity_poly.type
_entity_poly.pdbx_seq_one_letter_code
_entity_poly.pdbx_strand_id
1 'polypeptide(L)'
;MLKLQAKFDLHSDVVSDILRKEALVCRVEEYSSAVDTRILNIERDGSILYSWKGATETTRIGKYDSNTKQNKLLYSFDKQVCVSSCSLNKEETLLAVSLAQNTRGEERLKPISKCLTLLIEISPINNTKVLKAVDCRVKVQFLHQETDRRSVMESHLLLLTEDGYVDLYHVLLTKQEGYRVVMMNPERLSKTVERIVEDLIWVQWDEHTQRLYYLTHKDKFLLRCLQFYTNHNYDTVFELPLELPANPFCTVKFANLGFDHYHMERREQEHIRMEVFTNRIGSMCVCYSQPLKDKQELIYTVVLVHKDCKTSFRVSLGSDQSQQKATQLHPLFIPIGYYILVYLQDYFLHCINTRQQEMPCHSLFLSGQDVDMGLHCQSANITVLHAEEESGSRLLDLASGKIHTAELSPAYLLQILRSDTPRCPSSKADPKRLAALHCLLVYMGNDPNLEQKVIEWLCDNVNAFESFDQIQEFILASLYRISYKKSLSLDKVLPYSSVFDKKEVPVCLLKVPGVLCITELHMESTLKGKGFWTELQWNTERAKYLDAVPNPRYRPSHIQTDWDKLRSKRSPSSNMNHFEENTKKVLSMVDNWCLDKKLVPLFQEEDHQQRELIGLTVDKLREHLNRHLPRLGKKRIDLLVVSYVAKLMELIRHMLESVWLKYKLGARVLCLTQQGSPAEWSVFHFMFRILEATRGLCLPLPPGYHTLLTVFAVRCLPHHTFLQYIDHGFLQLTETFVSRLMTDLDNSDANEILKFSIFKRLPEPMEQRIYHMWDHPASSASISRDYVRTLLEKDNKNKGLTPSSRDKTGFRPEFLPLTYLAKILSDVEEQALNPFEEQENVDARFVEETALKQTLILLGFETK
;
A
#
# COMPACT_ATOMS: atom_id res chain seq x y z
N MET A 1 -17.78 8.83 -2.81
CA MET A 1 -16.45 8.21 -2.52
C MET A 1 -16.49 6.68 -2.47
N LEU A 2 -17.45 6.06 -1.78
CA LEU A 2 -17.62 4.60 -1.82
C LEU A 2 -18.52 4.15 -2.96
N LYS A 3 -18.21 2.97 -3.52
CA LYS A 3 -19.03 2.25 -4.49
C LYS A 3 -19.56 1.00 -3.81
N LEU A 4 -20.87 0.79 -3.88
CA LEU A 4 -21.54 -0.39 -3.34
C LEU A 4 -21.92 -1.34 -4.47
N GLN A 5 -21.43 -2.58 -4.41
CA GLN A 5 -21.81 -3.62 -5.35
C GLN A 5 -22.70 -4.64 -4.64
N ALA A 6 -23.94 -4.83 -5.12
CA ALA A 6 -24.84 -5.85 -4.57
C ALA A 6 -24.28 -7.26 -4.82
N LYS A 7 -24.23 -8.07 -3.77
CA LYS A 7 -23.84 -9.50 -3.81
C LYS A 7 -25.02 -10.43 -3.57
N PHE A 8 -25.98 -9.99 -2.79
CA PHE A 8 -27.20 -10.72 -2.48
C PHE A 8 -28.36 -9.73 -2.35
N ASP A 9 -29.52 -10.12 -2.85
CA ASP A 9 -30.78 -9.41 -2.69
C ASP A 9 -31.87 -10.41 -2.32
N LEU A 10 -32.40 -10.28 -1.10
CA LEU A 10 -33.42 -11.17 -0.55
C LEU A 10 -34.63 -11.32 -1.49
N HIS A 11 -35.00 -10.28 -2.23
CA HIS A 11 -36.14 -10.34 -3.13
C HIS A 11 -35.84 -11.15 -4.41
N SER A 12 -34.72 -10.88 -5.09
CA SER A 12 -34.38 -11.59 -6.32
C SER A 12 -33.92 -13.03 -6.06
N ASP A 13 -33.12 -13.24 -5.01
CA ASP A 13 -32.41 -14.50 -4.80
C ASP A 13 -33.21 -15.50 -3.96
N VAL A 14 -34.15 -15.03 -3.13
CA VAL A 14 -34.91 -15.87 -2.20
C VAL A 14 -36.41 -15.79 -2.47
N VAL A 15 -37.03 -14.60 -2.37
CA VAL A 15 -38.50 -14.44 -2.48
C VAL A 15 -39.03 -15.02 -3.80
N SER A 16 -38.34 -14.77 -4.91
CA SER A 16 -38.74 -15.25 -6.23
C SER A 16 -38.83 -16.78 -6.32
N ASP A 17 -37.93 -17.50 -5.65
CA ASP A 17 -37.94 -18.97 -5.59
C ASP A 17 -38.98 -19.50 -4.59
N ILE A 18 -39.15 -18.81 -3.45
CA ILE A 18 -40.20 -19.15 -2.47
C ILE A 18 -41.58 -19.07 -3.12
N LEU A 19 -41.90 -17.98 -3.83
CA LEU A 19 -43.20 -17.81 -4.49
C LEU A 19 -43.51 -18.97 -5.45
N ARG A 20 -42.51 -19.41 -6.23
CA ARG A 20 -42.63 -20.58 -7.12
C ARG A 20 -42.90 -21.87 -6.34
N LYS A 21 -42.19 -22.09 -5.24
CA LYS A 21 -42.37 -23.28 -4.38
C LYS A 21 -43.71 -23.27 -3.65
N GLU A 22 -44.17 -22.13 -3.13
CA GLU A 22 -45.47 -22.00 -2.47
C GLU A 22 -46.63 -22.19 -3.44
N ALA A 23 -46.51 -21.71 -4.69
CA ALA A 23 -47.49 -21.97 -5.75
C ALA A 23 -47.69 -23.47 -5.99
N LEU A 24 -46.59 -24.24 -6.03
CA LEU A 24 -46.64 -25.71 -6.12
C LEU A 24 -47.32 -26.35 -4.91
N VAL A 25 -47.03 -25.88 -3.69
CA VAL A 25 -47.65 -26.39 -2.45
C VAL A 25 -49.15 -26.11 -2.42
N CYS A 26 -49.56 -24.93 -2.88
CA CYS A 26 -50.96 -24.52 -2.94
C CYS A 26 -51.71 -25.04 -4.18
N ARG A 27 -51.01 -25.64 -5.15
CA ARG A 27 -51.54 -26.08 -6.45
C ARG A 27 -52.22 -24.95 -7.24
N VAL A 28 -51.60 -23.77 -7.25
CA VAL A 28 -52.04 -22.59 -8.00
C VAL A 28 -50.97 -22.22 -9.02
N GLU A 29 -51.35 -21.63 -10.16
CA GLU A 29 -50.40 -21.20 -11.20
C GLU A 29 -49.44 -20.12 -10.69
N GLU A 30 -49.93 -19.18 -9.89
CA GLU A 30 -49.13 -18.12 -9.27
C GLU A 30 -49.59 -17.86 -7.83
N TYR A 31 -48.63 -17.72 -6.91
CA TYR A 31 -48.87 -17.31 -5.54
C TYR A 31 -48.53 -15.81 -5.42
N SER A 32 -49.51 -14.97 -5.09
CA SER A 32 -49.38 -13.50 -5.13
C SER A 32 -49.43 -12.81 -3.77
N SER A 33 -49.42 -13.57 -2.67
CA SER A 33 -49.43 -12.98 -1.33
C SER A 33 -48.07 -12.38 -0.97
N ALA A 34 -48.07 -11.32 -0.17
CA ALA A 34 -46.85 -10.68 0.30
C ALA A 34 -46.06 -11.63 1.21
N VAL A 35 -44.85 -12.02 0.79
CA VAL A 35 -43.97 -12.87 1.60
C VAL A 35 -43.14 -12.00 2.54
N ASP A 36 -43.47 -12.02 3.83
CA ASP A 36 -42.67 -11.38 4.88
C ASP A 36 -41.40 -12.22 5.14
N THR A 37 -40.40 -12.06 4.27
CA THR A 37 -39.09 -12.72 4.39
C THR A 37 -38.17 -11.92 5.29
N ARG A 38 -37.47 -12.62 6.19
CA ARG A 38 -36.54 -12.01 7.16
C ARG A 38 -35.25 -12.81 7.21
N ILE A 39 -34.11 -12.12 7.11
CA ILE A 39 -32.79 -12.73 7.34
C ILE A 39 -32.62 -12.96 8.83
N LEU A 40 -32.25 -14.17 9.22
CA LEU A 40 -32.07 -14.60 10.61
C LEU A 40 -30.60 -14.59 11.03
N ASN A 41 -29.72 -15.16 10.21
CA ASN A 41 -28.29 -15.24 10.47
C ASN A 41 -27.49 -15.46 9.18
N ILE A 42 -26.19 -15.27 9.24
CA ILE A 42 -25.24 -15.65 8.18
C ILE A 42 -24.25 -16.62 8.81
N GLU A 43 -24.04 -17.76 8.16
CA GLU A 43 -23.17 -18.84 8.64
C GLU A 43 -21.78 -18.78 7.96
N ARG A 44 -20.82 -19.55 8.50
CA ARG A 44 -19.37 -19.44 8.21
C ARG A 44 -19.03 -19.70 6.76
N ASP A 45 -19.82 -20.55 6.11
CA ASP A 45 -19.73 -20.88 4.69
C ASP A 45 -20.29 -19.77 3.77
N GLY A 46 -20.76 -18.66 4.35
CA GLY A 46 -21.41 -17.55 3.68
C GLY A 46 -22.88 -17.81 3.37
N SER A 47 -23.47 -18.88 3.89
CA SER A 47 -24.88 -19.18 3.70
C SER A 47 -25.77 -18.28 4.54
N ILE A 48 -26.93 -17.93 4.00
CA ILE A 48 -27.86 -17.01 4.64
C ILE A 48 -29.06 -17.81 5.14
N LEU A 49 -29.28 -17.78 6.46
CA LEU A 49 -30.48 -18.33 7.07
C LEU A 49 -31.59 -17.28 7.05
N TYR A 50 -32.79 -17.67 6.64
CA TYR A 50 -33.94 -16.79 6.57
C TYR A 50 -35.22 -17.49 7.00
N SER A 51 -36.23 -16.71 7.39
CA SER A 51 -37.59 -17.19 7.64
C SER A 51 -38.60 -16.49 6.78
N TRP A 52 -39.73 -17.15 6.55
CA TRP A 52 -40.90 -16.54 5.91
C TRP A 52 -42.20 -17.10 6.48
N LYS A 53 -43.29 -16.34 6.31
CA LYS A 53 -44.65 -16.83 6.52
C LYS A 53 -45.08 -17.64 5.29
N GLY A 54 -45.26 -18.95 5.47
CA GLY A 54 -45.74 -19.85 4.43
C GLY A 54 -47.24 -19.71 4.18
N ALA A 55 -47.73 -20.29 3.07
CA ALA A 55 -49.13 -20.14 2.67
C ALA A 55 -50.16 -20.73 3.65
N THR A 56 -49.75 -21.66 4.51
CA THR A 56 -50.58 -22.28 5.56
C THR A 56 -50.52 -21.52 6.89
N GLU A 57 -50.10 -20.25 6.87
CA GLU A 57 -49.83 -19.42 8.07
C GLU A 57 -48.79 -20.00 9.04
N THR A 58 -47.95 -20.91 8.54
CA THR A 58 -46.84 -21.50 9.30
C THR A 58 -45.55 -20.70 9.08
N THR A 59 -44.72 -20.56 10.11
CA THR A 59 -43.37 -20.01 9.93
C THR A 59 -42.44 -21.10 9.39
N ARG A 60 -41.69 -20.81 8.34
CA ARG A 60 -40.69 -21.72 7.75
C ARG A 60 -39.30 -21.12 7.83
N ILE A 61 -38.28 -21.97 7.95
CA ILE A 61 -36.87 -21.59 7.98
C ILE A 61 -36.17 -22.23 6.78
N GLY A 62 -35.39 -21.42 6.06
CA GLY A 62 -34.61 -21.84 4.90
C GLY A 62 -33.17 -21.38 4.97
N LYS A 63 -32.35 -21.99 4.11
CA LYS A 63 -30.95 -21.68 3.87
C LYS A 63 -30.77 -21.30 2.40
N TYR A 64 -30.12 -20.17 2.14
CA TYR A 64 -29.59 -19.82 0.84
C TYR A 64 -28.09 -20.08 0.82
N ASP A 65 -27.63 -20.93 -0.09
CA ASP A 65 -26.20 -21.17 -0.30
C ASP A 65 -25.67 -20.20 -1.36
N SER A 66 -24.76 -19.31 -0.92
CA SER A 66 -24.16 -18.27 -1.77
C SER A 66 -23.30 -18.84 -2.91
N ASN A 67 -22.77 -20.05 -2.77
CA ASN A 67 -21.90 -20.69 -3.78
C ASN A 67 -22.72 -21.36 -4.88
N THR A 68 -23.74 -22.13 -4.50
CA THR A 68 -24.61 -22.85 -5.45
C THR A 68 -25.79 -22.00 -5.94
N LYS A 69 -26.09 -20.88 -5.27
CA LYS A 69 -27.26 -20.02 -5.48
C LYS A 69 -28.58 -20.77 -5.35
N GLN A 70 -28.64 -21.74 -4.43
CA GLN A 70 -29.83 -22.57 -4.21
C GLN A 70 -30.47 -22.29 -2.86
N ASN A 71 -31.79 -22.39 -2.83
CA ASN A 71 -32.62 -22.28 -1.63
C ASN A 71 -33.05 -23.66 -1.14
N LYS A 72 -32.79 -23.96 0.13
CA LYS A 72 -33.16 -25.21 0.80
C LYS A 72 -34.09 -24.92 1.99
N LEU A 73 -35.24 -25.60 2.05
CA LEU A 73 -36.10 -25.60 3.23
C LEU A 73 -35.46 -26.46 4.32
N LEU A 74 -35.30 -25.91 5.53
CA LEU A 74 -34.72 -26.61 6.67
C LEU A 74 -35.80 -27.14 7.63
N TYR A 75 -36.76 -26.30 7.99
CA TYR A 75 -37.77 -26.65 8.99
C TYR A 75 -39.07 -25.84 8.79
N SER A 76 -40.21 -26.41 9.18
CA SER A 76 -41.53 -25.75 9.19
C SER A 76 -42.18 -25.92 10.55
N PHE A 77 -42.62 -24.82 11.16
CA PHE A 77 -43.37 -24.85 12.42
C PHE A 77 -44.85 -25.13 12.15
N ASP A 78 -45.54 -25.76 13.11
CA ASP A 78 -46.98 -26.03 13.00
C ASP A 78 -47.85 -24.78 13.22
N LYS A 79 -47.26 -23.69 13.71
CA LYS A 79 -47.93 -22.42 13.98
C LYS A 79 -47.05 -21.24 13.58
N GLN A 80 -47.65 -20.06 13.50
CA GLN A 80 -46.91 -18.82 13.31
C GLN A 80 -46.08 -18.52 14.58
N VAL A 81 -44.76 -18.42 14.41
CA VAL A 81 -43.81 -18.07 15.46
C VAL A 81 -42.89 -16.94 15.00
N CYS A 82 -42.40 -16.13 15.95
CA CYS A 82 -41.46 -15.05 15.71
C CYS A 82 -40.04 -15.53 16.02
N VAL A 83 -39.22 -15.76 14.99
CA VAL A 83 -37.83 -16.22 15.17
C VAL A 83 -36.90 -15.02 15.38
N SER A 84 -36.18 -15.02 16.50
CA SER A 84 -35.29 -13.92 16.93
C SER A 84 -33.79 -14.21 16.73
N SER A 85 -33.43 -15.49 16.68
CA SER A 85 -32.07 -15.98 16.42
C SER A 85 -32.14 -17.41 15.92
N CYS A 86 -31.22 -17.78 15.03
CA CYS A 86 -31.18 -19.10 14.43
C CYS A 86 -29.74 -19.43 14.03
N SER A 87 -29.31 -20.67 14.26
CA SER A 87 -28.03 -21.16 13.76
C SER A 87 -28.10 -22.64 13.39
N LEU A 88 -27.29 -23.03 12.41
CA LEU A 88 -27.21 -24.38 11.85
C LEU A 88 -25.86 -25.01 12.19
N ASN A 89 -25.83 -26.29 12.57
CA ASN A 89 -24.56 -26.99 12.74
C ASN A 89 -23.91 -27.35 11.40
N LYS A 90 -22.62 -27.67 11.44
CA LYS A 90 -21.81 -28.00 10.25
C LYS A 90 -22.39 -29.14 9.42
N GLU A 91 -22.96 -30.16 10.05
CA GLU A 91 -23.52 -31.33 9.37
C GLU A 91 -24.94 -31.11 8.82
N GLU A 92 -25.54 -29.93 9.05
CA GLU A 92 -26.93 -29.59 8.70
C GLU A 92 -27.98 -30.55 9.28
N THR A 93 -27.73 -31.05 10.49
CA THR A 93 -28.59 -32.04 11.18
C THR A 93 -29.31 -31.46 12.39
N LEU A 94 -28.78 -30.39 12.97
CA LEU A 94 -29.31 -29.69 14.13
C LEU A 94 -29.58 -28.22 13.82
N LEU A 95 -30.74 -27.74 14.24
CA LEU A 95 -31.15 -26.35 14.14
C LEU A 95 -31.41 -25.79 15.55
N ALA A 96 -30.69 -24.75 15.93
CA ALA A 96 -30.93 -24.02 17.17
C ALA A 96 -31.75 -22.77 16.86
N VAL A 97 -32.85 -22.54 17.57
CA VAL A 97 -33.78 -21.44 17.30
C VAL A 97 -34.22 -20.77 18.59
N SER A 98 -34.12 -19.44 18.67
CA SER A 98 -34.74 -18.65 19.74
C SER A 98 -36.02 -17.98 19.23
N LEU A 99 -37.12 -18.23 19.92
CA LEU A 99 -38.45 -17.70 19.59
C LEU A 99 -38.82 -16.57 20.53
N ALA A 100 -39.23 -15.42 19.97
CA ALA A 100 -39.84 -14.33 20.72
C ALA A 100 -41.35 -14.60 20.87
N GLN A 101 -41.84 -14.64 22.11
CA GLN A 101 -43.26 -14.85 22.40
C GLN A 101 -43.97 -13.50 22.52
N ASN A 102 -44.89 -13.22 21.60
CA ASN A 102 -45.55 -11.93 21.51
C ASN A 102 -46.80 -11.89 22.41
N THR A 103 -46.91 -10.92 23.31
CA THR A 103 -48.03 -10.79 24.26
C THR A 103 -49.26 -10.07 23.68
N ARG A 104 -49.31 -9.82 22.36
CA ARG A 104 -50.35 -9.00 21.72
C ARG A 104 -51.64 -9.75 21.33
N GLY A 105 -51.66 -11.08 21.39
CA GLY A 105 -52.86 -11.86 21.06
C GLY A 105 -53.85 -11.94 22.22
N GLU A 106 -55.15 -12.06 21.92
CA GLU A 106 -56.23 -12.41 22.85
C GLU A 106 -56.13 -13.88 23.34
N GLU A 107 -54.92 -14.37 23.62
CA GLU A 107 -54.74 -15.68 24.24
C GLU A 107 -55.06 -15.57 25.73
N ARG A 108 -55.99 -16.41 26.21
CA ARG A 108 -56.53 -16.40 27.58
C ARG A 108 -55.48 -16.66 28.68
N LEU A 109 -54.25 -17.01 28.32
CA LEU A 109 -53.13 -17.28 29.21
C LEU A 109 -51.90 -16.51 28.70
N LYS A 110 -51.38 -15.60 29.51
CA LYS A 110 -50.10 -14.95 29.19
C LYS A 110 -48.99 -16.00 29.19
N PRO A 111 -48.08 -16.00 28.19
CA PRO A 111 -46.93 -16.90 28.19
C PRO A 111 -46.10 -16.71 29.47
N ILE A 112 -45.57 -17.82 29.99
CA ILE A 112 -44.76 -17.85 31.23
C ILE A 112 -43.38 -17.20 31.01
N SER A 113 -42.88 -17.15 29.76
CA SER A 113 -41.57 -16.62 29.39
C SER A 113 -41.63 -15.79 28.11
N LYS A 114 -40.93 -14.64 28.04
CA LYS A 114 -40.86 -13.83 26.80
C LYS A 114 -40.06 -14.49 25.66
N CYS A 115 -39.07 -15.34 25.96
CA CYS A 115 -38.22 -16.01 24.98
C CYS A 115 -38.12 -17.52 25.24
N LEU A 116 -38.25 -18.32 24.19
CA LEU A 116 -38.12 -19.78 24.22
C LEU A 116 -37.05 -20.24 23.23
N THR A 117 -36.00 -20.89 23.71
CA THR A 117 -34.90 -21.41 22.88
C THR A 117 -35.00 -22.92 22.72
N LEU A 118 -34.99 -23.38 21.48
CA LEU A 118 -35.18 -24.76 21.07
C LEU A 118 -33.94 -25.29 20.34
N LEU A 119 -33.68 -26.59 20.51
CA LEU A 119 -32.76 -27.38 19.70
C LEU A 119 -33.56 -28.46 18.97
N ILE A 120 -33.47 -28.49 17.64
CA ILE A 120 -34.32 -29.30 16.77
C ILE A 120 -33.42 -30.19 15.90
N GLU A 121 -33.67 -31.49 15.91
CA GLU A 121 -33.15 -32.42 14.89
C GLU A 121 -33.94 -32.22 13.60
N ILE A 122 -33.24 -31.92 12.49
CA ILE A 122 -33.88 -31.63 11.19
C ILE A 122 -33.57 -32.66 10.10
N SER A 123 -32.57 -33.53 10.29
CA SER A 123 -32.20 -34.53 9.27
C SER A 123 -31.86 -35.90 9.90
N PRO A 124 -32.87 -36.76 10.16
CA PRO A 124 -34.31 -36.53 9.96
C PRO A 124 -34.95 -35.67 11.07
N ILE A 125 -36.13 -35.12 10.79
CA ILE A 125 -36.94 -34.44 11.81
C ILE A 125 -37.40 -35.48 12.84
N ASN A 126 -36.96 -35.34 14.09
CA ASN A 126 -37.18 -36.35 15.12
C ASN A 126 -37.44 -35.73 16.50
N ASN A 127 -36.40 -35.21 17.17
CA ASN A 127 -36.56 -34.59 18.50
C ASN A 127 -36.52 -33.06 18.47
N THR A 128 -37.34 -32.43 19.31
CA THR A 128 -37.23 -31.02 19.70
C THR A 128 -37.03 -30.92 21.21
N LYS A 129 -35.99 -30.20 21.65
CA LYS A 129 -35.70 -29.97 23.07
C LYS A 129 -35.70 -28.49 23.39
N VAL A 130 -36.30 -28.15 24.52
CA VAL A 130 -36.24 -26.79 25.09
C VAL A 130 -34.92 -26.65 25.83
N LEU A 131 -34.08 -25.71 25.39
CA LEU A 131 -32.80 -25.42 26.05
C LEU A 131 -32.98 -24.41 27.19
N LYS A 132 -33.73 -23.33 26.94
CA LYS A 132 -34.06 -22.29 27.91
C LYS A 132 -35.43 -21.68 27.63
N ALA A 133 -36.11 -21.27 28.70
CA ALA A 133 -37.30 -20.43 28.67
C ALA A 133 -37.10 -19.29 29.68
N VAL A 134 -36.92 -18.07 29.17
CA VAL A 134 -36.48 -16.90 29.96
C VAL A 134 -37.21 -15.62 29.53
N ASP A 135 -37.17 -14.59 30.36
CA ASP A 135 -37.80 -13.30 30.08
C ASP A 135 -36.88 -12.28 29.38
N CYS A 136 -35.69 -12.71 28.96
CA CYS A 136 -34.69 -11.91 28.28
C CYS A 136 -34.39 -12.45 26.86
N ARG A 137 -33.70 -11.68 26.01
CA ARG A 137 -33.31 -12.17 24.68
C ARG A 137 -32.24 -13.25 24.78
N VAL A 138 -32.32 -14.22 23.88
CA VAL A 138 -31.34 -15.29 23.75
C VAL A 138 -30.87 -15.40 22.31
N LYS A 139 -29.55 -15.32 22.10
CA LYS A 139 -28.90 -15.57 20.81
C LYS A 139 -28.22 -16.94 20.81
N VAL A 140 -28.24 -17.62 19.67
CA VAL A 140 -27.69 -18.97 19.51
C VAL A 140 -26.72 -19.00 18.33
N GLN A 141 -25.59 -19.71 18.49
CA GLN A 141 -24.58 -19.84 17.44
C GLN A 141 -23.83 -21.17 17.56
N PHE A 142 -23.78 -21.98 16.49
CA PHE A 142 -22.98 -23.19 16.45
C PHE A 142 -21.50 -22.90 16.18
N LEU A 143 -20.62 -23.69 16.81
CA LEU A 143 -19.19 -23.74 16.50
C LEU A 143 -18.93 -24.73 15.36
N HIS A 144 -18.11 -24.34 14.40
CA HIS A 144 -17.79 -25.14 13.22
C HIS A 144 -16.40 -25.79 13.34
N GLN A 145 -16.33 -26.98 13.92
CA GLN A 145 -15.05 -27.68 14.14
C GLN A 145 -14.65 -28.53 12.93
N GLU A 146 -13.36 -28.75 12.72
CA GLU A 146 -12.87 -29.73 11.74
C GLU A 146 -13.04 -31.14 12.29
N THR A 147 -13.65 -32.03 11.51
CA THR A 147 -13.93 -33.39 11.93
C THR A 147 -12.64 -34.20 11.85
N ASP A 148 -12.03 -34.45 13.01
CA ASP A 148 -10.94 -35.40 13.09
C ASP A 148 -11.52 -36.82 12.92
N ARG A 149 -10.90 -37.67 12.09
CA ARG A 149 -11.48 -38.99 11.73
C ARG A 149 -11.64 -39.95 12.93
N ARG A 150 -11.18 -39.56 14.11
CA ARG A 150 -11.11 -40.36 15.34
C ARG A 150 -11.93 -39.81 16.51
N SER A 151 -12.59 -38.65 16.39
CA SER A 151 -13.38 -38.07 17.50
C SER A 151 -14.83 -38.56 17.52
N VAL A 152 -15.43 -38.55 18.71
CA VAL A 152 -16.89 -38.68 18.89
C VAL A 152 -17.56 -37.55 18.11
N MET A 153 -18.67 -37.83 17.39
CA MET A 153 -19.42 -36.75 16.75
C MET A 153 -20.04 -35.88 17.84
N GLU A 154 -19.59 -34.64 17.94
CA GLU A 154 -20.06 -33.68 18.92
C GLU A 154 -20.25 -32.33 18.25
N SER A 155 -21.40 -31.71 18.50
CA SER A 155 -21.71 -30.35 18.08
C SER A 155 -21.70 -29.44 19.29
N HIS A 156 -21.10 -28.27 19.15
CA HIS A 156 -20.97 -27.29 20.22
C HIS A 156 -21.83 -26.07 19.89
N LEU A 157 -22.71 -25.68 20.82
CA LEU A 157 -23.65 -24.58 20.65
C LEU A 157 -23.41 -23.51 21.72
N LEU A 158 -23.14 -22.28 21.29
CA LEU A 158 -23.13 -21.12 22.16
C LEU A 158 -24.54 -20.58 22.33
N LEU A 159 -24.92 -20.34 23.58
CA LEU A 159 -26.18 -19.71 23.96
C LEU A 159 -25.87 -18.48 24.80
N LEU A 160 -26.17 -17.30 24.25
CA LEU A 160 -25.90 -16.01 24.86
C LEU A 160 -27.21 -15.38 25.33
N THR A 161 -27.25 -14.97 26.58
CA THR A 161 -28.43 -14.38 27.21
C THR A 161 -28.22 -12.90 27.50
N GLU A 162 -29.29 -12.12 27.38
CA GLU A 162 -29.27 -10.69 27.67
C GLU A 162 -29.08 -10.40 29.17
N ASP A 163 -29.34 -11.37 30.04
CA ASP A 163 -29.07 -11.29 31.49
C ASP A 163 -27.58 -11.36 31.85
N GLY A 164 -26.69 -11.44 30.86
CA GLY A 164 -25.27 -11.30 31.10
C GLY A 164 -24.46 -12.61 31.09
N TYR A 165 -25.01 -13.70 30.56
CA TYR A 165 -24.35 -15.02 30.57
C TYR A 165 -24.14 -15.62 29.19
N VAL A 166 -23.03 -16.34 29.02
CA VAL A 166 -22.79 -17.25 27.88
C VAL A 166 -22.62 -18.67 28.37
N ASP A 167 -23.43 -19.56 27.81
CA ASP A 167 -23.38 -21.00 28.06
C ASP A 167 -22.91 -21.73 26.79
N LEU A 168 -22.03 -22.72 26.96
CA LEU A 168 -21.57 -23.65 25.93
C LEU A 168 -22.26 -25.00 26.14
N TYR A 169 -23.05 -25.42 25.16
CA TYR A 169 -23.71 -26.71 25.15
C TYR A 169 -22.90 -27.73 24.34
N HIS A 170 -22.59 -28.84 24.98
CA HIS A 170 -21.97 -30.01 24.38
C HIS A 170 -23.06 -31.00 23.94
N VAL A 171 -23.29 -31.09 22.63
CA VAL A 171 -24.32 -31.94 22.02
C VAL A 171 -23.68 -33.16 21.39
N LEU A 172 -23.74 -34.28 22.09
CA LEU A 172 -23.26 -35.57 21.59
C LEU A 172 -24.19 -36.08 20.48
N LEU A 173 -23.59 -36.54 19.38
CA LEU A 173 -24.27 -37.05 18.20
C LEU A 173 -23.90 -38.50 17.95
N THR A 174 -24.86 -39.28 17.43
CA THR A 174 -24.64 -40.68 17.03
C THR A 174 -25.21 -40.94 15.64
N LYS A 175 -24.60 -41.88 14.91
CA LYS A 175 -25.09 -42.32 13.60
C LYS A 175 -26.03 -43.51 13.76
N GLN A 176 -27.31 -43.30 13.46
CA GLN A 176 -28.31 -44.36 13.34
C GLN A 176 -28.44 -44.81 11.87
N GLU A 177 -28.65 -46.12 11.67
CA GLU A 177 -28.88 -46.72 10.34
C GLU A 177 -27.79 -46.41 9.29
N GLY A 178 -26.58 -46.01 9.71
CA GLY A 178 -25.43 -45.73 8.83
C GLY A 178 -25.39 -44.34 8.20
N TYR A 179 -26.50 -43.61 8.13
CA TYR A 179 -26.59 -42.28 7.47
C TYR A 179 -27.33 -41.20 8.26
N ARG A 180 -28.09 -41.53 9.32
CA ARG A 180 -28.85 -40.54 10.11
C ARG A 180 -28.03 -40.07 11.30
N VAL A 181 -27.88 -38.76 11.49
CA VAL A 181 -27.17 -38.21 12.65
C VAL A 181 -28.20 -37.66 13.63
N VAL A 182 -28.25 -38.21 14.84
CA VAL A 182 -29.22 -37.84 15.89
C VAL A 182 -28.53 -37.56 17.22
N MET A 183 -29.16 -36.79 18.10
CA MET A 183 -28.67 -36.49 19.44
C MET A 183 -28.61 -37.75 20.31
N MET A 184 -27.47 -37.97 20.95
CA MET A 184 -27.28 -39.03 21.92
C MET A 184 -27.76 -38.57 23.30
N ASN A 185 -28.72 -39.28 23.89
CA ASN A 185 -29.27 -39.00 25.23
C ASN A 185 -29.75 -37.54 25.43
N PRO A 186 -30.79 -37.11 24.70
CA PRO A 186 -31.23 -35.70 24.71
C PRO A 186 -31.81 -35.25 26.06
N GLU A 187 -32.07 -36.16 27.01
CA GLU A 187 -32.46 -35.80 28.38
C GLU A 187 -31.28 -35.33 29.25
N ARG A 188 -30.04 -35.60 28.84
CA ARG A 188 -28.82 -35.22 29.58
C ARG A 188 -28.22 -33.90 29.13
N LEU A 189 -28.80 -33.22 28.15
CA LEU A 189 -28.34 -31.93 27.61
C LEU A 189 -28.17 -30.85 28.70
N SER A 190 -29.02 -30.86 29.74
CA SER A 190 -28.92 -29.92 30.86
C SER A 190 -27.72 -30.16 31.78
N LYS A 191 -27.08 -31.34 31.69
CA LYS A 191 -25.89 -31.70 32.47
C LYS A 191 -24.59 -31.46 31.71
N THR A 192 -24.67 -31.20 30.41
CA THR A 192 -23.51 -30.99 29.52
C THR A 192 -23.31 -29.52 29.15
N VAL A 193 -23.99 -28.61 29.87
CA VAL A 193 -23.84 -27.17 29.69
C VAL A 193 -22.75 -26.64 30.62
N GLU A 194 -21.86 -25.84 30.06
CA GLU A 194 -20.80 -25.13 30.78
C GLU A 194 -21.03 -23.63 30.70
N ARG A 195 -21.00 -22.92 31.83
CA ARG A 195 -21.03 -21.45 31.83
C ARG A 195 -19.62 -20.91 31.61
N ILE A 196 -19.40 -20.24 30.50
CA ILE A 196 -18.06 -19.78 30.09
C ILE A 196 -17.83 -18.28 30.36
N VAL A 197 -18.90 -17.48 30.42
CA VAL A 197 -18.83 -16.04 30.71
C VAL A 197 -20.00 -15.61 31.59
N GLU A 198 -19.71 -14.73 32.56
CA GLU A 198 -20.66 -14.08 33.46
C GLU A 198 -20.44 -12.55 33.43
N ASP A 199 -21.46 -11.79 33.87
CA ASP A 199 -21.45 -10.33 33.98
C ASP A 199 -21.08 -9.57 32.67
N LEU A 200 -21.48 -10.11 31.51
CA LEU A 200 -21.22 -9.44 30.23
C LEU A 200 -22.21 -8.29 29.99
N ILE A 201 -21.72 -7.23 29.34
CA ILE A 201 -22.51 -6.05 28.97
C ILE A 201 -22.52 -5.78 27.45
N TRP A 202 -21.57 -6.37 26.71
CA TRP A 202 -21.47 -6.31 25.26
C TRP A 202 -20.74 -7.55 24.75
N VAL A 203 -21.13 -8.05 23.58
CA VAL A 203 -20.51 -9.21 22.95
C VAL A 203 -20.52 -9.13 21.43
N GLN A 204 -19.43 -9.57 20.79
CA GLN A 204 -19.30 -9.72 19.35
C GLN A 204 -18.75 -11.10 19.01
N TRP A 205 -19.42 -11.75 18.07
CA TRP A 205 -18.96 -13.01 17.48
C TRP A 205 -18.19 -12.79 16.18
N ASP A 206 -17.02 -13.41 16.08
CA ASP A 206 -16.30 -13.57 14.81
C ASP A 206 -16.39 -15.04 14.40
N GLU A 207 -17.20 -15.28 13.39
CA GLU A 207 -17.50 -16.60 12.88
C GLU A 207 -16.33 -17.26 12.12
N HIS A 208 -15.53 -16.47 11.40
CA HIS A 208 -14.47 -17.02 10.56
C HIS A 208 -13.33 -17.58 11.42
N THR A 209 -12.99 -16.87 12.49
CA THR A 209 -11.91 -17.22 13.41
C THR A 209 -12.38 -17.90 14.69
N GLN A 210 -13.70 -18.01 14.90
CA GLN A 210 -14.34 -18.54 16.10
C GLN A 210 -13.82 -17.90 17.38
N ARG A 211 -13.95 -16.57 17.42
CA ARG A 211 -13.56 -15.74 18.55
C ARG A 211 -14.78 -15.03 19.12
N LEU A 212 -14.90 -15.07 20.44
CA LEU A 212 -15.91 -14.34 21.17
C LEU A 212 -15.26 -13.17 21.90
N TYR A 213 -15.52 -11.96 21.42
CA TYR A 213 -15.12 -10.73 22.10
C TYR A 213 -16.23 -10.28 23.02
N TYR A 214 -15.93 -9.98 24.27
CA TYR A 214 -16.94 -9.55 25.24
C TYR A 214 -16.39 -8.51 26.21
N LEU A 215 -17.29 -7.65 26.68
CA LEU A 215 -16.99 -6.60 27.63
C LEU A 215 -17.64 -6.93 28.98
N THR A 216 -16.88 -6.74 30.05
CA THR A 216 -17.38 -6.85 31.44
C THR A 216 -17.08 -5.56 32.20
N HIS A 217 -17.85 -5.29 33.23
CA HIS A 217 -17.64 -4.14 34.12
C HIS A 217 -17.62 -4.60 35.58
N LYS A 218 -16.46 -4.45 36.22
CA LYS A 218 -16.31 -4.59 37.68
C LYS A 218 -15.83 -3.25 38.24
N ASP A 219 -14.52 -3.03 38.30
CA ASP A 219 -13.92 -1.73 38.65
C ASP A 219 -13.56 -0.89 37.42
N LYS A 220 -13.18 -1.56 36.33
CA LYS A 220 -12.86 -0.97 35.02
C LYS A 220 -13.58 -1.77 33.93
N PHE A 221 -13.82 -1.14 32.78
CA PHE A 221 -14.30 -1.86 31.61
C PHE A 221 -13.17 -2.69 31.02
N LEU A 222 -13.36 -4.00 30.93
CA LEU A 222 -12.36 -4.94 30.41
C LEU A 222 -12.93 -5.67 29.21
N LEU A 223 -12.33 -5.43 28.04
CA LEU A 223 -12.60 -6.17 26.81
C LEU A 223 -11.74 -7.43 26.82
N ARG A 224 -12.38 -8.58 26.70
CA ARG A 224 -11.73 -9.89 26.66
C ARG A 224 -12.04 -10.63 25.36
N CYS A 225 -11.18 -11.59 25.01
CA CYS A 225 -11.43 -12.51 23.92
C CYS A 225 -11.29 -13.96 24.40
N LEU A 226 -12.30 -14.79 24.10
CA LEU A 226 -12.21 -16.24 24.13
C LEU A 226 -11.92 -16.76 22.73
N GLN A 227 -10.87 -17.55 22.58
CA GLN A 227 -10.55 -18.26 21.34
C GLN A 227 -11.02 -19.70 21.45
N PHE A 228 -11.89 -20.14 20.54
CA PHE A 228 -12.24 -21.55 20.41
C PHE A 228 -11.26 -22.23 19.44
N TYR A 229 -10.68 -23.34 19.86
CA TYR A 229 -9.73 -24.13 19.06
C TYR A 229 -10.40 -25.36 18.45
N THR A 230 -9.74 -25.97 17.45
CA THR A 230 -10.25 -27.17 16.77
C THR A 230 -10.26 -28.42 17.66
N ASN A 231 -9.51 -28.44 18.76
CA ASN A 231 -9.37 -29.56 19.69
C ASN A 231 -10.34 -29.52 20.87
N HIS A 232 -11.50 -28.86 20.72
CA HIS A 232 -12.54 -28.70 21.75
C HIS A 232 -12.16 -27.87 22.99
N ASN A 233 -10.96 -27.26 23.00
CA ASN A 233 -10.54 -26.37 24.07
C ASN A 233 -10.81 -24.91 23.70
N TYR A 234 -10.99 -24.08 24.72
CA TYR A 234 -11.06 -22.64 24.59
C TYR A 234 -10.22 -21.98 25.68
N ASP A 235 -9.58 -20.85 25.35
CA ASP A 235 -8.75 -20.09 26.30
C ASP A 235 -9.08 -18.60 26.22
N THR A 236 -8.96 -17.90 27.37
CA THR A 236 -8.95 -16.44 27.38
C THR A 236 -7.56 -15.96 26.96
N VAL A 237 -7.49 -15.31 25.80
CA VAL A 237 -6.25 -15.00 25.09
C VAL A 237 -5.91 -13.51 25.07
N PHE A 238 -6.88 -12.66 25.40
CA PHE A 238 -6.72 -11.21 25.31
C PHE A 238 -7.51 -10.51 26.42
N GLU A 239 -6.88 -9.49 27.01
CA GLU A 239 -7.54 -8.53 27.89
C GLU A 239 -7.05 -7.11 27.59
N LEU A 240 -7.99 -6.17 27.48
CA LEU A 240 -7.73 -4.75 27.27
C LEU A 240 -8.68 -3.89 28.11
N PRO A 241 -8.16 -3.02 29.00
CA PRO A 241 -8.95 -2.03 29.69
C PRO A 241 -9.37 -0.92 28.72
N LEU A 242 -10.64 -0.54 28.80
CA LEU A 242 -11.23 0.54 28.02
C LEU A 242 -11.74 1.64 28.96
N GLU A 243 -11.63 2.88 28.49
CA GLU A 243 -12.20 4.04 29.15
C GLU A 243 -13.57 4.32 28.52
N LEU A 244 -14.63 3.88 29.19
CA LEU A 244 -16.02 4.06 28.78
C LEU A 244 -16.81 4.77 29.91
N PRO A 245 -17.90 5.48 29.59
CA PRO A 245 -18.78 6.08 30.58
C PRO A 245 -19.43 5.01 31.49
N ALA A 246 -19.83 5.41 32.70
CA ALA A 246 -20.28 4.49 33.77
C ALA A 246 -21.45 3.57 33.42
N ASN A 247 -22.31 3.95 32.45
CA ASN A 247 -23.43 3.14 31.95
C ASN A 247 -23.42 3.16 30.41
N PRO A 248 -22.53 2.39 29.77
CA PRO A 248 -22.37 2.43 28.31
C PRO A 248 -23.53 1.73 27.57
N PHE A 249 -24.16 0.75 28.24
CA PHE A 249 -25.25 -0.06 27.70
C PHE A 249 -26.37 -0.20 28.74
N CYS A 250 -27.63 -0.04 28.32
CA CYS A 250 -28.80 -0.29 29.18
C CYS A 250 -29.12 -1.79 29.28
N THR A 251 -28.81 -2.53 28.22
CA THR A 251 -29.01 -3.97 28.06
C THR A 251 -27.80 -4.55 27.32
N VAL A 252 -27.58 -5.86 27.47
CA VAL A 252 -26.51 -6.54 26.71
C VAL A 252 -26.70 -6.35 25.22
N LYS A 253 -25.64 -5.90 24.54
CA LYS A 253 -25.63 -5.76 23.09
C LYS A 253 -24.94 -6.93 22.42
N PHE A 254 -25.62 -7.50 21.41
CA PHE A 254 -25.12 -8.58 20.57
C PHE A 254 -24.71 -8.04 19.21
N ALA A 255 -23.45 -8.20 18.83
CA ALA A 255 -22.93 -7.89 17.50
C ALA A 255 -22.59 -9.20 16.75
N ASN A 256 -22.98 -9.27 15.47
CA ASN A 256 -22.74 -10.43 14.58
C ASN A 256 -23.28 -11.78 15.10
N LEU A 257 -24.44 -11.77 15.78
CA LEU A 257 -25.11 -12.96 16.36
C LEU A 257 -26.55 -13.10 15.85
N GLY A 258 -26.71 -12.97 14.53
CA GLY A 258 -28.01 -12.95 13.87
C GLY A 258 -28.89 -11.74 14.22
N PHE A 259 -30.01 -11.62 13.50
CA PHE A 259 -30.85 -10.43 13.49
C PHE A 259 -32.18 -10.66 14.19
N ASP A 260 -32.55 -9.74 15.09
CA ASP A 260 -33.83 -9.79 15.78
C ASP A 260 -34.79 -8.75 15.18
N HIS A 261 -35.74 -9.21 14.39
CA HIS A 261 -36.75 -8.37 13.75
C HIS A 261 -37.95 -8.04 14.66
N TYR A 262 -38.06 -8.70 15.82
CA TYR A 262 -39.28 -8.70 16.63
C TYR A 262 -39.11 -7.96 17.97
N HIS A 263 -37.96 -7.33 18.20
CA HIS A 263 -37.72 -6.54 19.39
C HIS A 263 -38.56 -5.26 19.40
N MET A 264 -39.55 -5.18 20.30
CA MET A 264 -40.53 -4.10 20.38
C MET A 264 -40.31 -3.10 21.52
N GLU A 265 -39.32 -3.32 22.41
CA GLU A 265 -39.02 -2.33 23.45
C GLU A 265 -38.30 -1.13 22.82
N ARG A 266 -38.84 0.07 23.10
CA ARG A 266 -38.47 1.39 22.53
C ARG A 266 -37.00 1.42 22.11
N ARG A 267 -36.69 1.81 20.86
CA ARG A 267 -35.33 2.06 20.35
C ARG A 267 -34.47 2.66 21.47
N GLU A 268 -33.76 1.80 22.19
CA GLU A 268 -33.07 2.21 23.40
C GLU A 268 -32.03 3.21 22.98
N GLN A 269 -31.86 4.30 23.73
CA GLN A 269 -30.83 5.29 23.44
C GLN A 269 -29.47 4.61 23.61
N GLU A 270 -28.95 4.02 22.54
CA GLU A 270 -27.61 3.45 22.53
C GLU A 270 -26.64 4.59 22.78
N HIS A 271 -25.86 4.48 23.85
CA HIS A 271 -24.86 5.50 24.16
C HIS A 271 -23.53 5.20 23.49
N ILE A 272 -23.26 3.94 23.14
CA ILE A 272 -22.01 3.51 22.52
C ILE A 272 -22.26 2.50 21.40
N ARG A 273 -21.63 2.72 20.25
CA ARG A 273 -21.42 1.68 19.24
C ARG A 273 -19.97 1.25 19.29
N MET A 274 -19.73 -0.06 19.37
CA MET A 274 -18.41 -0.68 19.50
C MET A 274 -18.28 -1.88 18.57
N GLU A 275 -17.15 -1.99 17.87
CA GLU A 275 -16.84 -3.06 16.92
C GLU A 275 -15.34 -3.42 17.00
N VAL A 276 -15.02 -4.71 16.89
CA VAL A 276 -13.65 -5.25 16.89
C VAL A 276 -13.34 -5.83 15.52
N PHE A 277 -12.18 -5.50 14.94
CA PHE A 277 -11.75 -6.08 13.67
C PHE A 277 -10.35 -6.69 13.78
N THR A 278 -10.16 -7.83 13.12
CA THR A 278 -8.88 -8.53 13.01
C THR A 278 -8.48 -8.77 11.57
N ASN A 279 -7.19 -9.01 11.35
CA ASN A 279 -6.65 -9.36 10.04
C ASN A 279 -5.56 -10.44 10.19
N ARG A 280 -5.40 -11.27 9.16
CA ARG A 280 -4.43 -12.37 9.07
C ARG A 280 -2.98 -11.97 9.29
N ILE A 281 -2.61 -10.72 9.05
CA ILE A 281 -1.25 -10.18 9.25
C ILE A 281 -0.97 -9.90 10.74
N GLY A 282 -1.87 -10.29 11.66
CA GLY A 282 -1.69 -10.05 13.09
C GLY A 282 -1.98 -8.61 13.49
N SER A 283 -2.92 -7.95 12.80
CA SER A 283 -3.44 -6.64 13.21
C SER A 283 -4.81 -6.79 13.88
N MET A 284 -5.01 -6.06 14.96
CA MET A 284 -6.29 -5.95 15.67
C MET A 284 -6.59 -4.48 15.92
N CYS A 285 -7.85 -4.09 15.73
CA CYS A 285 -8.37 -2.79 16.10
C CYS A 285 -9.71 -2.87 16.84
N VAL A 286 -9.91 -1.95 17.77
CA VAL A 286 -11.15 -1.80 18.53
C VAL A 286 -11.66 -0.39 18.28
N CYS A 287 -12.84 -0.28 17.70
CA CYS A 287 -13.47 1.00 17.37
C CYS A 287 -14.68 1.20 18.26
N TYR A 288 -14.81 2.38 18.86
CA TYR A 288 -16.01 2.74 19.59
C TYR A 288 -16.33 4.23 19.48
N SER A 289 -17.60 4.58 19.60
CA SER A 289 -18.07 5.97 19.50
C SER A 289 -18.97 6.34 20.67
N GLN A 290 -18.93 7.62 21.04
CA GLN A 290 -19.74 8.21 22.09
C GLN A 290 -20.27 9.59 21.63
N PRO A 291 -21.60 9.80 21.65
CA PRO A 291 -22.19 11.12 21.41
C PRO A 291 -22.06 11.98 22.69
N LEU A 292 -21.62 13.24 22.55
CA LEU A 292 -21.61 14.20 23.65
C LEU A 292 -23.00 14.81 23.83
N LYS A 293 -23.52 14.81 25.06
CA LYS A 293 -24.85 15.34 25.38
C LYS A 293 -24.95 16.87 25.25
N ASP A 294 -23.84 17.58 25.43
CA ASP A 294 -23.84 19.05 25.63
C ASP A 294 -23.25 19.86 24.46
N LYS A 295 -22.74 19.20 23.42
CA LYS A 295 -22.16 19.85 22.23
C LYS A 295 -22.51 19.02 21.00
N GLN A 296 -22.84 19.65 19.87
CA GLN A 296 -23.00 18.98 18.57
C GLN A 296 -21.65 18.41 18.09
N GLU A 297 -21.07 17.50 18.86
CA GLU A 297 -19.76 16.92 18.67
C GLU A 297 -19.86 15.43 18.91
N LEU A 298 -19.19 14.68 18.04
CA LEU A 298 -19.05 13.24 18.14
C LEU A 298 -17.60 12.92 18.48
N ILE A 299 -17.40 12.03 19.46
CA ILE A 299 -16.09 11.42 19.69
C ILE A 299 -16.16 9.97 19.27
N TYR A 300 -15.18 9.54 18.48
CA TYR A 300 -14.92 8.11 18.27
C TYR A 300 -13.44 7.83 18.46
N THR A 301 -13.15 6.64 18.96
CA THR A 301 -11.81 6.17 19.28
C THR A 301 -11.52 4.92 18.47
N VAL A 302 -10.32 4.89 17.88
CA VAL A 302 -9.74 3.72 17.22
C VAL A 302 -8.52 3.28 18.02
N VAL A 303 -8.61 2.12 18.65
CA VAL A 303 -7.51 1.48 19.35
C VAL A 303 -6.81 0.52 18.40
N LEU A 304 -5.52 0.71 18.13
CA LEU A 304 -4.71 -0.19 17.34
C LEU A 304 -3.81 -1.01 18.27
N VAL A 305 -4.28 -2.20 18.66
CA VAL A 305 -3.58 -3.08 19.62
C VAL A 305 -2.19 -3.46 19.11
N HIS A 306 -2.09 -3.77 17.81
CA HIS A 306 -0.83 -4.13 17.14
C HIS A 306 0.21 -3.01 17.07
N LYS A 307 -0.19 -1.77 17.40
CA LYS A 307 0.67 -0.58 17.46
C LYS A 307 0.78 0.03 18.84
N ASP A 308 0.15 -0.59 19.84
CA ASP A 308 0.19 -0.14 21.23
C ASP A 308 -0.30 1.32 21.42
N CYS A 309 -1.38 1.70 20.72
CA CYS A 309 -1.85 3.08 20.74
C CYS A 309 -3.36 3.18 20.54
N LYS A 310 -3.95 4.23 21.12
CA LYS A 310 -5.35 4.64 20.87
C LYS A 310 -5.38 6.04 20.28
N THR A 311 -6.24 6.27 19.30
CA THR A 311 -6.50 7.60 18.76
C THR A 311 -7.96 7.96 18.89
N SER A 312 -8.23 9.06 19.57
CA SER A 312 -9.56 9.65 19.71
C SER A 312 -9.71 10.83 18.76
N PHE A 313 -10.82 10.84 18.04
CA PHE A 313 -11.17 11.87 17.07
C PHE A 313 -12.41 12.59 17.56
N ARG A 314 -12.34 13.91 17.68
CA ARG A 314 -13.48 14.77 18.00
C ARG A 314 -13.86 15.56 16.77
N VAL A 315 -15.09 15.37 16.31
CA VAL A 315 -15.64 15.99 15.10
C VAL A 315 -16.82 16.89 15.47
N SER A 316 -16.83 18.12 14.95
CA SER A 316 -17.97 19.04 15.11
C SER A 316 -19.01 18.80 14.02
N LEU A 317 -20.24 18.51 14.42
CA LEU A 317 -21.41 18.30 13.56
C LEU A 317 -22.14 19.65 13.44
N GLY A 318 -21.90 20.41 12.36
CA GLY A 318 -22.35 21.82 12.22
C GLY A 318 -23.82 22.10 12.58
N SER A 319 -24.13 23.37 12.88
CA SER A 319 -25.38 23.84 13.51
C SER A 319 -26.67 23.77 12.67
N ASP A 320 -26.56 23.51 11.37
CA ASP A 320 -27.62 23.89 10.41
C ASP A 320 -28.66 22.80 10.11
N GLN A 321 -28.59 21.63 10.76
CA GLN A 321 -29.60 20.58 10.61
C GLN A 321 -30.39 20.38 11.90
N SER A 322 -31.71 20.30 11.74
CA SER A 322 -32.74 20.36 12.80
C SER A 322 -32.39 19.55 14.05
N GLN A 323 -32.46 20.22 15.21
CA GLN A 323 -32.23 19.69 16.56
C GLN A 323 -33.05 18.43 16.91
N GLN A 324 -34.03 18.05 16.10
CA GLN A 324 -34.89 16.89 16.30
C GLN A 324 -34.31 15.55 15.80
N LYS A 325 -33.22 15.53 15.01
CA LYS A 325 -32.56 14.28 14.52
C LYS A 325 -31.32 13.85 15.33
N ALA A 326 -30.88 14.64 16.31
CA ALA A 326 -29.58 14.46 16.98
C ALA A 326 -29.50 13.26 17.94
N THR A 327 -30.62 12.67 18.33
CA THR A 327 -30.69 11.66 19.41
C THR A 327 -30.30 10.24 19.01
N GLN A 328 -29.95 9.97 17.73
CA GLN A 328 -29.59 8.63 17.24
C GLN A 328 -28.42 8.64 16.22
N LEU A 329 -27.37 9.45 16.46
CA LEU A 329 -26.22 9.56 15.56
C LEU A 329 -25.07 8.65 16.00
N HIS A 330 -25.04 7.42 15.50
CA HIS A 330 -23.89 6.53 15.62
C HIS A 330 -23.18 6.35 14.28
N PRO A 331 -21.86 6.59 14.22
CA PRO A 331 -21.09 6.33 13.02
C PRO A 331 -20.98 4.82 12.76
N LEU A 332 -20.98 4.44 11.49
CA LEU A 332 -20.69 3.10 11.01
C LEU A 332 -19.17 2.93 10.86
N PHE A 333 -18.61 1.83 11.37
CA PHE A 333 -17.19 1.49 11.21
C PHE A 333 -17.03 0.43 10.12
N ILE A 334 -16.44 0.77 8.98
CA ILE A 334 -16.32 -0.13 7.83
C ILE A 334 -14.83 -0.46 7.60
N PRO A 335 -14.37 -1.70 7.84
CA PRO A 335 -12.99 -2.10 7.57
C PRO A 335 -12.79 -2.35 6.07
N ILE A 336 -11.88 -1.62 5.43
CA ILE A 336 -11.50 -1.82 4.02
C ILE A 336 -9.98 -2.02 3.93
N GLY A 337 -9.57 -3.29 3.86
CA GLY A 337 -8.15 -3.67 3.90
C GLY A 337 -7.47 -3.24 5.20
N TYR A 338 -6.56 -2.25 5.12
CA TYR A 338 -5.92 -1.63 6.29
C TYR A 338 -6.49 -0.24 6.63
N TYR A 339 -7.56 0.18 5.97
CA TYR A 339 -8.29 1.39 6.33
C TYR A 339 -9.51 1.05 7.20
N ILE A 340 -9.87 1.98 8.08
CA ILE A 340 -11.15 1.97 8.79
C ILE A 340 -11.90 3.21 8.37
N LEU A 341 -13.06 3.03 7.74
CA LEU A 341 -13.94 4.13 7.40
C LEU A 341 -14.93 4.37 8.52
N VAL A 342 -14.97 5.60 9.00
CA VAL A 342 -15.95 6.07 9.98
C VAL A 342 -16.94 6.93 9.22
N TYR A 343 -18.14 6.40 9.02
CA TYR A 343 -19.18 7.04 8.23
C TYR A 343 -20.36 7.45 9.11
N LEU A 344 -20.69 8.74 9.09
CA LEU A 344 -21.94 9.23 9.65
C LEU A 344 -22.73 9.91 8.53
N GLN A 345 -23.85 9.30 8.15
CA GLN A 345 -24.72 9.73 7.05
C GLN A 345 -25.07 11.21 7.16
N ASP A 346 -24.93 11.95 6.05
CA ASP A 346 -25.17 13.39 5.91
C ASP A 346 -24.21 14.32 6.69
N TYR A 347 -23.27 13.78 7.48
CA TYR A 347 -22.32 14.57 8.26
C TYR A 347 -20.89 14.47 7.74
N PHE A 348 -20.28 13.27 7.84
CA PHE A 348 -18.88 13.08 7.46
C PHE A 348 -18.54 11.63 7.07
N LEU A 349 -17.44 11.51 6.34
CA LEU A 349 -16.75 10.26 6.06
C LEU A 349 -15.26 10.44 6.38
N HIS A 350 -14.75 9.66 7.34
CA HIS A 350 -13.32 9.64 7.67
C HIS A 350 -12.71 8.30 7.29
N CYS A 351 -11.80 8.30 6.32
CA CYS A 351 -11.02 7.14 5.92
C CYS A 351 -9.67 7.14 6.66
N ILE A 352 -9.57 6.34 7.72
CA ILE A 352 -8.42 6.33 8.64
C ILE A 352 -7.40 5.30 8.16
N ASN A 353 -6.17 5.77 7.90
CA ASN A 353 -5.05 4.90 7.58
C ASN A 353 -4.48 4.29 8.86
N THR A 354 -4.82 3.03 9.15
CA THR A 354 -4.33 2.36 10.37
C THR A 354 -2.83 2.06 10.33
N ARG A 355 -2.21 2.05 9.15
CA ARG A 355 -0.77 1.82 8.98
C ARG A 355 0.10 3.06 9.17
N GLN A 356 -0.44 4.27 9.03
CA GLN A 356 0.33 5.51 9.16
C GLN A 356 -0.35 6.50 10.11
N GLN A 357 -0.57 6.08 11.35
CA GLN A 357 -1.24 6.87 12.38
C GLN A 357 -0.44 8.07 12.89
N GLU A 358 0.89 8.03 12.81
CA GLU A 358 1.77 9.12 13.28
C GLU A 358 1.42 10.48 12.65
N MET A 359 0.91 10.44 11.41
CA MET A 359 0.64 11.63 10.61
C MET A 359 -0.79 11.56 10.06
N PRO A 360 -1.72 12.39 10.58
CA PRO A 360 -3.13 12.29 10.23
C PRO A 360 -3.43 12.77 8.80
N CYS A 361 -2.50 13.47 8.13
CA CYS A 361 -2.61 13.83 6.71
C CYS A 361 -2.66 12.64 5.73
N HIS A 362 -2.34 11.43 6.19
CA HIS A 362 -2.51 10.20 5.40
C HIS A 362 -3.92 9.61 5.54
N SER A 363 -4.77 10.19 6.39
CA SER A 363 -6.18 9.86 6.53
C SER A 363 -7.04 10.90 5.81
N LEU A 364 -8.05 10.46 5.07
CA LEU A 364 -8.89 11.34 4.26
C LEU A 364 -10.19 11.65 5.01
N PHE A 365 -10.47 12.93 5.26
CA PHE A 365 -11.71 13.39 5.89
C PHE A 365 -12.56 14.22 4.91
N LEU A 366 -13.82 13.82 4.75
CA LEU A 366 -14.83 14.49 3.93
C LEU A 366 -16.04 14.88 4.79
N SER A 367 -16.62 16.05 4.53
CA SER A 367 -17.78 16.60 5.24
C SER A 367 -18.69 17.34 4.25
N GLY A 368 -20.00 17.37 4.50
CA GLY A 368 -20.97 18.09 3.64
C GLY A 368 -21.51 17.25 2.47
N GLN A 369 -21.80 17.87 1.33
CA GLN A 369 -22.43 17.21 0.17
C GLN A 369 -21.58 16.10 -0.48
N ASP A 370 -20.28 16.05 -0.19
CA ASP A 370 -19.33 15.05 -0.68
C ASP A 370 -19.42 13.68 0.04
N VAL A 371 -20.27 13.58 1.07
CA VAL A 371 -20.35 12.43 1.99
C VAL A 371 -21.30 11.33 1.49
N ASP A 372 -22.20 11.62 0.55
CA ASP A 372 -23.23 10.66 0.15
C ASP A 372 -22.61 9.37 -0.44
N MET A 373 -22.86 8.26 0.25
CA MET A 373 -22.44 6.92 -0.15
C MET A 373 -23.49 6.21 -1.03
N GLY A 374 -24.59 6.88 -1.39
CA GLY A 374 -25.72 6.26 -2.09
C GLY A 374 -26.49 5.26 -1.23
N LEU A 375 -26.23 5.25 0.09
CA LEU A 375 -27.00 4.47 1.06
C LEU A 375 -28.25 5.26 1.43
N HIS A 376 -29.39 4.85 0.88
CA HIS A 376 -30.69 5.45 1.21
C HIS A 376 -31.20 5.09 2.61
N CYS A 377 -30.48 4.26 3.37
CA CYS A 377 -30.91 3.72 4.66
C CYS A 377 -30.14 4.35 5.84
N GLN A 378 -30.80 4.47 7.00
CA GLN A 378 -30.20 4.98 8.24
C GLN A 378 -29.06 4.05 8.71
N SER A 379 -27.95 4.62 9.23
CA SER A 379 -26.77 3.86 9.70
C SER A 379 -27.09 2.77 10.75
N ALA A 380 -28.19 2.92 11.49
CA ALA A 380 -28.69 1.96 12.47
C ALA A 380 -29.17 0.63 11.86
N ASN A 381 -29.56 0.63 10.58
CA ASN A 381 -30.06 -0.57 9.89
C ASN A 381 -28.96 -1.31 9.11
N ILE A 382 -27.72 -0.78 9.13
CA ILE A 382 -26.59 -1.35 8.41
C ILE A 382 -25.71 -2.12 9.39
N THR A 383 -25.55 -3.42 9.14
CA THR A 383 -24.61 -4.28 9.87
C THR A 383 -23.38 -4.53 9.02
N VAL A 384 -22.19 -4.36 9.61
CA VAL A 384 -20.91 -4.66 8.96
C VAL A 384 -20.57 -6.12 9.22
N LEU A 385 -20.58 -6.91 8.16
CA LEU A 385 -20.21 -8.31 8.21
C LEU A 385 -18.69 -8.38 8.06
N HIS A 386 -18.02 -8.78 9.14
CA HIS A 386 -16.58 -8.96 9.10
C HIS A 386 -16.23 -10.18 8.25
N ALA A 387 -15.49 -9.98 7.16
CA ALA A 387 -14.85 -11.06 6.40
C ALA A 387 -13.33 -10.85 6.39
N GLU A 388 -12.55 -11.79 6.93
CA GLU A 388 -11.07 -11.71 6.89
C GLU A 388 -10.49 -11.99 5.50
N GLU A 389 -11.26 -12.58 4.58
CA GLU A 389 -10.79 -13.08 3.28
C GLU A 389 -11.01 -12.14 2.08
N GLU A 390 -11.93 -11.18 2.17
CA GLU A 390 -12.32 -10.37 1.01
C GLU A 390 -11.64 -9.00 0.96
N SER A 391 -11.38 -8.51 -0.25
CA SER A 391 -10.79 -7.18 -0.51
C SER A 391 -11.72 -6.01 -0.15
N GLY A 392 -13.01 -6.27 0.11
CA GLY A 392 -14.00 -5.26 0.46
C GLY A 392 -14.86 -5.72 1.63
N SER A 393 -15.36 -4.75 2.41
CA SER A 393 -16.26 -5.01 3.52
C SER A 393 -17.64 -5.40 3.02
N ARG A 394 -18.30 -6.39 3.64
CA ARG A 394 -19.70 -6.72 3.35
C ARG A 394 -20.61 -5.93 4.29
N LEU A 395 -21.56 -5.19 3.72
CA LEU A 395 -22.56 -4.40 4.43
C LEU A 395 -23.94 -5.01 4.20
N LEU A 396 -24.62 -5.40 5.26
CA LEU A 396 -26.00 -5.85 5.20
C LEU A 396 -26.92 -4.67 5.54
N ASP A 397 -27.78 -4.29 4.60
CA ASP A 397 -28.91 -3.41 4.85
C ASP A 397 -30.12 -4.26 5.27
N LEU A 398 -30.44 -4.23 6.56
CA LEU A 398 -31.54 -5.01 7.13
C LEU A 398 -32.92 -4.55 6.65
N ALA A 399 -33.06 -3.28 6.23
CA ALA A 399 -34.34 -2.75 5.78
C ALA A 399 -34.68 -3.21 4.36
N SER A 400 -33.67 -3.27 3.47
CA SER A 400 -33.86 -3.74 2.10
C SER A 400 -33.58 -5.24 1.91
N GLY A 401 -32.92 -5.90 2.87
CA GLY A 401 -32.50 -7.29 2.76
C GLY A 401 -31.37 -7.52 1.75
N LYS A 402 -30.56 -6.49 1.49
CA LYS A 402 -29.47 -6.54 0.50
C LYS A 402 -28.10 -6.58 1.18
N ILE A 403 -27.21 -7.39 0.64
CA ILE A 403 -25.80 -7.40 1.03
C ILE A 403 -24.98 -6.75 -0.07
N HIS A 404 -24.22 -5.73 0.30
CA HIS A 404 -23.34 -4.98 -0.59
C HIS A 404 -21.87 -5.19 -0.21
N THR A 405 -20.98 -5.28 -1.19
CA THR A 405 -19.55 -5.08 -0.97
C THR A 405 -19.22 -3.61 -1.11
N ALA A 406 -18.53 -3.04 -0.13
CA ALA A 406 -18.09 -1.66 -0.11
C ALA A 406 -16.65 -1.55 -0.62
N GLU A 407 -16.44 -0.72 -1.63
CA GLU A 407 -15.14 -0.43 -2.23
C GLU A 407 -14.92 1.08 -2.39
N LEU A 408 -13.66 1.52 -2.38
CA LEU A 408 -13.30 2.90 -2.67
C LEU A 408 -13.36 3.16 -4.18
N SER A 409 -13.94 4.30 -4.59
CA SER A 409 -14.01 4.69 -6.00
C SER A 409 -12.68 5.32 -6.46
N PRO A 410 -11.94 4.68 -7.40
CA PRO A 410 -10.71 5.28 -7.93
C PRO A 410 -10.99 6.57 -8.69
N ALA A 411 -12.13 6.66 -9.38
CA ALA A 411 -12.53 7.85 -10.13
C ALA A 411 -12.72 9.07 -9.23
N TYR A 412 -13.32 8.88 -8.05
CA TYR A 412 -13.51 9.95 -7.08
C TYR A 412 -12.18 10.41 -6.47
N LEU A 413 -11.27 9.47 -6.14
CA LEU A 413 -9.94 9.82 -5.63
C LEU A 413 -9.11 10.58 -6.67
N LEU A 414 -9.18 10.20 -7.95
CA LEU A 414 -8.54 10.94 -9.05
C LEU A 414 -9.15 12.35 -9.22
N GLN A 415 -10.45 12.51 -8.97
CA GLN A 415 -11.10 13.83 -8.96
C GLN A 415 -10.55 14.71 -7.84
N ILE A 416 -10.28 14.16 -6.64
CA ILE A 416 -9.65 14.92 -5.55
C ILE A 416 -8.27 15.44 -5.98
N LEU A 417 -7.46 14.61 -6.63
CA LEU A 417 -6.14 15.02 -7.14
C LEU A 417 -6.23 16.14 -8.19
N ARG A 418 -7.24 16.08 -9.07
CA ARG A 418 -7.47 17.07 -10.15
C ARG A 418 -8.24 18.31 -9.71
N SER A 419 -8.84 18.29 -8.52
CA SER A 419 -9.68 19.38 -8.06
C SER A 419 -8.83 20.60 -7.70
N ASP A 420 -8.79 21.58 -8.59
CA ASP A 420 -8.42 22.96 -8.27
C ASP A 420 -9.70 23.69 -7.88
N THR A 421 -10.10 23.54 -6.62
CA THR A 421 -11.24 24.34 -6.15
C THR A 421 -10.79 25.80 -6.03
N PRO A 422 -11.39 26.75 -6.78
CA PRO A 422 -11.02 28.18 -6.69
C PRO A 422 -11.34 28.79 -5.31
N ARG A 423 -12.01 28.03 -4.44
CA ARG A 423 -12.54 28.47 -3.13
C ARG A 423 -11.62 28.13 -1.95
N CYS A 424 -10.52 27.42 -2.15
CA CYS A 424 -9.55 27.13 -1.09
C CYS A 424 -8.15 27.61 -1.49
N PRO A 425 -7.43 28.34 -0.62
CA PRO A 425 -6.00 28.56 -0.83
C PRO A 425 -5.30 27.20 -0.95
N SER A 426 -4.41 27.07 -1.95
CA SER A 426 -3.73 25.83 -2.36
C SER A 426 -3.26 24.97 -1.18
N SER A 427 -2.67 25.60 -0.15
CA SER A 427 -2.13 24.92 1.03
C SER A 427 -3.13 24.17 1.91
N LYS A 428 -4.45 24.44 1.81
CA LYS A 428 -5.49 23.73 2.59
C LYS A 428 -6.00 22.45 1.93
N ALA A 429 -5.78 22.27 0.63
CA ALA A 429 -6.20 21.06 -0.10
C ALA A 429 -5.15 19.94 -0.07
N ASP A 430 -3.90 20.30 0.22
CA ASP A 430 -2.75 19.39 0.18
C ASP A 430 -2.89 18.11 1.02
N PRO A 431 -3.40 18.14 2.27
CA PRO A 431 -3.58 16.91 3.05
C PRO A 431 -4.56 15.93 2.38
N LYS A 432 -5.62 16.45 1.74
CA LYS A 432 -6.59 15.62 1.02
C LYS A 432 -5.97 15.00 -0.24
N ARG A 433 -5.15 15.77 -0.97
CA ARG A 433 -4.40 15.29 -2.14
C ARG A 433 -3.39 14.23 -1.75
N LEU A 434 -2.65 14.43 -0.65
CA LEU A 434 -1.69 13.46 -0.13
C LEU A 434 -2.37 12.14 0.26
N ALA A 435 -3.45 12.19 1.05
CA ALA A 435 -4.20 11.00 1.44
C ALA A 435 -4.77 10.26 0.21
N ALA A 436 -5.32 10.99 -0.77
CA ALA A 436 -5.86 10.40 -2.00
C ALA A 436 -4.77 9.75 -2.85
N LEU A 437 -3.60 10.39 -2.97
CA LEU A 437 -2.43 9.85 -3.69
C LEU A 437 -1.96 8.53 -3.07
N HIS A 438 -1.79 8.50 -1.75
CA HIS A 438 -1.40 7.28 -1.03
C HIS A 438 -2.44 6.17 -1.09
N CYS A 439 -3.73 6.52 -1.08
CA CYS A 439 -4.80 5.54 -1.28
C CYS A 439 -4.73 4.92 -2.68
N LEU A 440 -4.59 5.74 -3.73
CA LEU A 440 -4.46 5.27 -5.11
C LEU A 440 -3.21 4.41 -5.33
N LEU A 441 -2.06 4.85 -4.80
CA LEU A 441 -0.79 4.20 -5.05
C LEU A 441 -0.55 2.99 -4.16
N VAL A 442 -0.88 3.03 -2.87
CA VAL A 442 -0.54 1.93 -1.93
C VAL A 442 -1.69 0.93 -1.82
N TYR A 443 -2.91 1.40 -1.61
CA TYR A 443 -4.07 0.52 -1.40
C TYR A 443 -4.60 -0.04 -2.73
N MET A 444 -4.79 0.81 -3.73
CA MET A 444 -5.37 0.44 -5.03
C MET A 444 -4.32 0.10 -6.11
N GLY A 445 -3.03 0.29 -5.82
CA GLY A 445 -1.94 0.24 -6.81
C GLY A 445 -1.60 -1.12 -7.41
N ASN A 446 -2.46 -2.14 -7.29
CA ASN A 446 -2.33 -3.36 -8.08
C ASN A 446 -2.87 -3.19 -9.51
N ASP A 447 -3.64 -2.13 -9.78
CA ASP A 447 -4.13 -1.81 -11.13
C ASP A 447 -3.12 -0.91 -11.88
N PRO A 448 -2.43 -1.42 -12.92
CA PRO A 448 -1.45 -0.65 -13.68
C PRO A 448 -2.07 0.55 -14.40
N ASN A 449 -3.37 0.52 -14.73
CA ASN A 449 -4.04 1.63 -15.37
C ASN A 449 -4.20 2.83 -14.43
N LEU A 450 -4.31 2.59 -13.11
CA LEU A 450 -4.38 3.66 -12.13
C LEU A 450 -3.02 4.33 -11.95
N GLU A 451 -1.93 3.55 -11.91
CA GLU A 451 -0.57 4.09 -11.84
C GLU A 451 -0.28 4.98 -13.05
N GLN A 452 -0.62 4.52 -14.26
CA GLN A 452 -0.52 5.31 -15.50
C GLN A 452 -1.30 6.64 -15.42
N LYS A 453 -2.54 6.63 -14.93
CA LYS A 453 -3.35 7.85 -14.76
C LYS A 453 -2.77 8.83 -13.73
N VAL A 454 -2.10 8.32 -12.69
CA VAL A 454 -1.39 9.16 -11.72
C VAL A 454 -0.14 9.77 -12.34
N ILE A 455 0.62 9.01 -13.15
CA ILE A 455 1.77 9.54 -13.88
C ILE A 455 1.34 10.63 -14.87
N GLU A 456 0.23 10.44 -15.58
CA GLU A 456 -0.35 11.47 -16.45
C GLU A 456 -0.67 12.76 -15.68
N TRP A 457 -1.26 12.63 -14.48
CA TRP A 457 -1.54 13.75 -13.60
C TRP A 457 -0.27 14.46 -13.08
N LEU A 458 0.78 13.71 -12.73
CA LEU A 458 2.09 14.28 -12.36
C LEU A 458 2.72 15.06 -13.51
N CYS A 459 2.61 14.53 -14.74
CA CYS A 459 3.08 15.19 -15.95
C CYS A 459 2.29 16.47 -16.26
N ASP A 460 1.01 16.55 -15.90
CA ASP A 460 0.21 17.76 -16.05
C ASP A 460 0.46 18.78 -14.91
N ASN A 461 0.89 18.32 -13.73
CA ASN A 461 1.09 19.11 -12.52
C ASN A 461 2.55 19.09 -12.08
N VAL A 462 3.41 19.67 -12.91
CA VAL A 462 4.87 19.49 -12.82
C VAL A 462 5.49 20.28 -11.65
N ASN A 463 4.81 21.33 -11.17
CA ASN A 463 5.29 22.16 -10.06
C ASN A 463 5.08 21.47 -8.70
N ALA A 464 6.09 21.53 -7.82
CA ALA A 464 5.97 21.05 -6.45
C ALA A 464 4.85 21.78 -5.70
N PHE A 465 4.10 21.07 -4.85
CA PHE A 465 3.24 21.73 -3.87
C PHE A 465 4.09 22.34 -2.76
N GLU A 466 3.58 23.40 -2.14
CA GLU A 466 4.26 24.07 -1.01
C GLU A 466 4.49 23.09 0.16
N SER A 467 3.55 22.17 0.37
CA SER A 467 3.58 21.25 1.52
C SER A 467 4.34 19.93 1.27
N PHE A 468 4.38 19.39 0.05
CA PHE A 468 5.10 18.16 -0.30
C PHE A 468 5.41 18.05 -1.80
N ASP A 469 6.40 17.23 -2.17
CA ASP A 469 6.74 16.98 -3.57
C ASP A 469 6.00 15.73 -4.08
N GLN A 470 5.20 15.88 -5.14
CA GLN A 470 4.31 14.84 -5.63
C GLN A 470 5.08 13.66 -6.26
N ILE A 471 6.23 13.93 -6.89
CA ILE A 471 7.08 12.89 -7.51
C ILE A 471 7.77 12.08 -6.40
N GLN A 472 8.26 12.74 -5.35
CA GLN A 472 8.83 12.06 -4.19
C GLN A 472 7.79 11.16 -3.52
N GLU A 473 6.56 11.65 -3.31
CA GLU A 473 5.47 10.83 -2.76
C GLU A 473 5.11 9.66 -3.67
N PHE A 474 5.05 9.87 -4.99
CA PHE A 474 4.78 8.80 -5.94
C PHE A 474 5.80 7.66 -5.84
N ILE A 475 7.09 8.01 -5.80
CA ILE A 475 8.17 7.04 -5.67
C ILE A 475 8.07 6.30 -4.32
N LEU A 476 8.02 7.03 -3.20
CA LEU A 476 8.03 6.43 -1.86
C LEU A 476 6.80 5.56 -1.59
N ALA A 477 5.60 6.01 -1.98
CA ALA A 477 4.37 5.23 -1.84
C ALA A 477 4.44 3.92 -2.64
N SER A 478 4.91 3.99 -3.89
CA SER A 478 5.04 2.82 -4.76
C SER A 478 6.10 1.83 -4.26
N LEU A 479 7.21 2.33 -3.70
CA LEU A 479 8.24 1.52 -3.05
C LEU A 479 7.77 0.89 -1.73
N TYR A 480 6.92 1.57 -0.98
CA TYR A 480 6.31 1.00 0.21
C TYR A 480 5.32 -0.12 -0.15
N ARG A 481 4.58 0.01 -1.27
CA ARG A 481 3.61 -0.99 -1.76
C ARG A 481 4.21 -2.38 -1.98
N ILE A 482 5.46 -2.50 -2.43
CA ILE A 482 6.10 -3.82 -2.61
C ILE A 482 6.50 -4.49 -1.27
N SER A 483 6.48 -3.73 -0.18
CA SER A 483 7.01 -4.15 1.13
C SER A 483 5.92 -4.33 2.20
N TYR A 484 4.84 -3.55 2.15
CA TYR A 484 3.84 -3.47 3.24
C TYR A 484 3.10 -4.79 3.53
N LYS A 485 2.94 -5.69 2.54
CA LYS A 485 2.31 -7.01 2.74
C LYS A 485 3.21 -8.00 3.49
N LYS A 486 4.52 -7.74 3.55
CA LYS A 486 5.50 -8.70 4.11
C LYS A 486 5.55 -8.69 5.64
N SER A 487 5.44 -7.51 6.27
CA SER A 487 5.46 -7.34 7.73
C SER A 487 4.90 -5.97 8.12
N LEU A 488 4.10 -5.91 9.19
CA LEU A 488 3.61 -4.65 9.78
C LEU A 488 4.74 -3.81 10.39
N SER A 489 5.82 -4.45 10.84
CA SER A 489 6.95 -3.76 11.44
C SER A 489 7.71 -2.87 10.44
N LEU A 490 7.52 -3.07 9.13
CA LEU A 490 8.11 -2.23 8.08
C LEU A 490 7.48 -0.83 8.04
N ASP A 491 6.28 -0.63 8.59
CA ASP A 491 5.51 0.62 8.52
C ASP A 491 6.23 1.82 9.17
N LYS A 492 7.02 1.55 10.22
CA LYS A 492 7.84 2.56 10.92
C LYS A 492 9.31 2.58 10.51
N VAL A 493 9.77 1.55 9.78
CA VAL A 493 11.19 1.37 9.42
C VAL A 493 11.47 1.86 8.00
N LEU A 494 10.59 1.59 7.04
CA LEU A 494 10.75 2.09 5.67
C LEU A 494 10.15 3.49 5.51
N PRO A 495 10.69 4.31 4.58
CA PRO A 495 10.11 5.61 4.28
C PRO A 495 8.75 5.40 3.59
N TYR A 496 7.71 5.96 4.20
CA TYR A 496 6.36 5.96 3.64
C TYR A 496 6.08 7.21 2.80
N SER A 497 6.54 8.38 3.28
CA SER A 497 6.27 9.69 2.70
C SER A 497 7.50 10.59 2.85
N SER A 498 7.69 11.53 1.92
CA SER A 498 8.76 12.54 1.94
C SER A 498 8.59 13.53 3.10
N VAL A 499 7.37 13.65 3.62
CA VAL A 499 7.04 14.52 4.77
C VAL A 499 7.88 14.16 6.00
N PHE A 500 8.23 12.88 6.18
CA PHE A 500 9.05 12.42 7.30
C PHE A 500 10.55 12.76 7.18
N ASP A 501 10.99 13.17 5.99
CA ASP A 501 12.37 13.57 5.72
C ASP A 501 12.57 15.10 5.90
N LYS A 502 11.47 15.86 5.94
CA LYS A 502 11.51 17.30 6.19
C LYS A 502 11.93 17.61 7.63
N LYS A 503 12.77 18.64 7.79
CA LYS A 503 13.18 19.15 9.11
C LYS A 503 11.99 19.72 9.89
N GLU A 504 11.11 20.43 9.20
CA GLU A 504 9.88 20.99 9.73
C GLU A 504 8.71 20.56 8.86
N VAL A 505 7.69 19.98 9.50
CA VAL A 505 6.48 19.51 8.82
C VAL A 505 5.49 20.68 8.70
N PRO A 506 4.97 20.98 7.50
CA PRO A 506 3.96 22.02 7.32
C PRO A 506 2.76 21.82 8.24
N VAL A 507 2.30 22.91 8.87
CA VAL A 507 1.19 22.89 9.83
C VAL A 507 -0.09 22.32 9.24
N CYS A 508 -0.32 22.52 7.93
CA CYS A 508 -1.48 21.96 7.23
C CYS A 508 -1.50 20.42 7.22
N LEU A 509 -0.34 19.75 7.29
CA LEU A 509 -0.23 18.29 7.32
C LEU A 509 -0.32 17.69 8.73
N LEU A 510 -0.16 18.50 9.78
CA LEU A 510 -0.24 18.05 11.17
C LEU A 510 -1.68 17.91 11.68
N LYS A 511 -2.66 18.52 11.00
CA LYS A 511 -4.05 18.56 11.43
C LYS A 511 -4.99 18.20 10.29
N VAL A 512 -6.06 17.50 10.61
CA VAL A 512 -7.19 17.32 9.71
C VAL A 512 -8.16 18.48 9.95
N PRO A 513 -8.51 19.28 8.93
CA PRO A 513 -9.47 20.36 9.09
C PRO A 513 -10.80 19.86 9.66
N GLY A 514 -11.27 20.47 10.75
CA GLY A 514 -12.54 20.12 11.40
C GLY A 514 -12.50 18.90 12.33
N VAL A 515 -11.33 18.27 12.53
CA VAL A 515 -11.18 17.11 13.42
C VAL A 515 -10.02 17.33 14.38
N LEU A 516 -10.30 17.25 15.68
CA LEU A 516 -9.26 17.20 16.70
C LEU A 516 -8.85 15.73 16.91
N CYS A 517 -7.58 15.44 16.70
CA CYS A 517 -6.99 14.12 16.85
C CYS A 517 -6.11 14.09 18.11
N ILE A 518 -6.37 13.14 19.01
CA ILE A 518 -5.58 12.90 20.22
C ILE A 518 -5.10 11.46 20.17
N THR A 519 -3.79 11.25 20.15
CA THR A 519 -3.17 9.92 20.15
C THR A 519 -2.45 9.68 21.45
N GLU A 520 -2.75 8.56 22.10
CA GLU A 520 -2.09 8.07 23.29
C GLU A 520 -1.36 6.76 22.98
N LEU A 521 -0.13 6.62 23.48
CA LEU A 521 0.72 5.44 23.34
C LEU A 521 0.78 4.67 24.66
N HIS A 522 1.29 3.44 24.63
CA HIS A 522 1.56 2.63 25.83
C HIS A 522 0.30 2.15 26.54
N MET A 523 -0.44 1.30 25.84
CA MET A 523 -1.65 0.68 26.33
C MET A 523 -1.32 -0.53 27.22
N GLU A 524 -2.08 -0.71 28.30
CA GLU A 524 -2.01 -1.92 29.14
C GLU A 524 -2.82 -3.03 28.49
N SER A 525 -2.22 -3.85 27.62
CA SER A 525 -2.89 -5.04 27.05
C SER A 525 -2.19 -6.33 27.44
N THR A 526 -2.97 -7.37 27.72
CA THR A 526 -2.47 -8.72 27.99
C THR A 526 -2.79 -9.63 26.82
N LEU A 527 -1.77 -10.26 26.25
CA LEU A 527 -1.87 -11.16 25.11
C LEU A 527 -1.28 -12.53 25.47
N LYS A 528 -2.01 -13.59 25.16
CA LYS A 528 -1.61 -14.99 25.38
C LYS A 528 -2.10 -15.85 24.21
N GLY A 529 -1.47 -17.01 24.01
CA GLY A 529 -1.93 -18.00 23.05
C GLY A 529 -1.03 -18.16 21.81
N LYS A 530 -1.48 -19.01 20.88
CA LYS A 530 -0.72 -19.44 19.70
C LYS A 530 -1.28 -18.83 18.40
N GLY A 531 -0.47 -18.86 17.34
CA GLY A 531 -0.88 -18.45 16.00
C GLY A 531 -1.03 -16.93 15.88
N PHE A 532 -2.24 -16.47 15.56
CA PHE A 532 -2.56 -15.04 15.42
C PHE A 532 -2.13 -14.21 16.64
N TRP A 533 -2.38 -14.70 17.85
CA TRP A 533 -2.08 -14.00 19.10
C TRP A 533 -0.57 -13.81 19.32
N THR A 534 0.24 -14.79 18.95
CA THR A 534 1.70 -14.69 19.01
C THR A 534 2.23 -13.62 18.04
N GLU A 535 1.64 -13.53 16.84
CA GLU A 535 2.03 -12.51 15.87
C GLU A 535 1.55 -11.11 16.27
N LEU A 536 0.34 -10.99 16.83
CA LEU A 536 -0.16 -9.74 17.40
C LEU A 536 0.72 -9.25 18.54
N GLN A 537 1.07 -10.13 19.49
CA GLN A 537 1.97 -9.82 20.60
C GLN A 537 3.33 -9.33 20.09
N TRP A 538 3.92 -10.04 19.13
CA TRP A 538 5.17 -9.62 18.50
C TRP A 538 5.06 -8.23 17.86
N ASN A 539 3.98 -7.97 17.11
CA ASN A 539 3.76 -6.67 16.48
C ASN A 539 3.63 -5.54 17.52
N THR A 540 2.90 -5.77 18.62
CA THR A 540 2.76 -4.82 19.72
C THR A 540 4.08 -4.54 20.42
N GLU A 541 4.84 -5.58 20.80
CA GLU A 541 6.17 -5.43 21.42
C GLU A 541 7.15 -4.71 20.48
N ARG A 542 7.06 -5.00 19.18
CA ARG A 542 7.91 -4.37 18.19
C ARG A 542 7.57 -2.90 17.98
N ALA A 543 6.28 -2.53 18.00
CA ALA A 543 5.84 -1.15 17.96
C ALA A 543 6.39 -0.37 19.16
N LYS A 544 6.24 -0.91 20.38
CA LYS A 544 6.82 -0.35 21.61
C LYS A 544 8.32 -0.08 21.49
N TYR A 545 9.06 -1.05 20.97
CA TYR A 545 10.50 -0.89 20.72
C TYR A 545 10.80 0.23 19.71
N LEU A 546 10.08 0.28 18.58
CA LEU A 546 10.31 1.28 17.54
C LEU A 546 9.94 2.70 18.01
N ASP A 547 8.94 2.83 18.89
CA ASP A 547 8.56 4.11 19.50
C ASP A 547 9.57 4.61 20.54
N ALA A 548 10.28 3.70 21.21
CA ALA A 548 11.35 4.04 22.14
C ALA A 548 12.66 4.44 21.44
N VAL A 549 12.88 3.99 20.20
CA VAL A 549 14.10 4.28 19.45
C VAL A 549 13.98 5.65 18.75
N PRO A 550 14.98 6.54 18.85
CA PRO A 550 14.95 7.81 18.14
C PRO A 550 15.09 7.58 16.63
N ASN A 551 14.13 8.09 15.84
CA ASN A 551 14.12 8.04 14.37
C ASN A 551 14.32 6.62 13.80
N PRO A 552 13.40 5.68 14.05
CA PRO A 552 13.53 4.28 13.58
C PRO A 552 13.36 4.14 12.05
N ARG A 553 12.92 5.21 11.38
CA ARG A 553 12.62 5.23 9.94
C ARG A 553 13.89 5.53 9.14
N TYR A 554 14.12 4.73 8.11
CA TYR A 554 15.18 4.98 7.14
C TYR A 554 14.94 6.30 6.41
N ARG A 555 15.93 7.19 6.48
CA ARG A 555 15.94 8.48 5.78
C ARG A 555 16.93 8.44 4.63
N PRO A 556 16.45 8.37 3.37
CA PRO A 556 17.31 8.34 2.19
C PRO A 556 18.29 9.54 2.12
N SER A 557 17.86 10.72 2.58
CA SER A 557 18.70 11.93 2.60
C SER A 557 19.98 11.81 3.43
N HIS A 558 20.02 10.95 4.44
CA HIS A 558 21.21 10.75 5.27
C HIS A 558 22.37 10.10 4.50
N ILE A 559 22.08 9.40 3.39
CA ILE A 559 23.08 8.81 2.50
C ILE A 559 23.96 9.90 1.87
N GLN A 560 23.44 11.13 1.71
CA GLN A 560 24.14 12.23 1.05
C GLN A 560 25.55 12.45 1.61
N THR A 561 25.71 12.37 2.94
CA THR A 561 27.02 12.59 3.58
C THR A 561 28.03 11.48 3.25
N ASP A 562 27.59 10.23 3.12
CA ASP A 562 28.43 9.12 2.73
C ASP A 562 28.72 9.16 1.22
N TRP A 563 27.76 9.61 0.42
CA TRP A 563 27.93 9.85 -1.00
C TRP A 563 28.95 10.96 -1.30
N ASP A 564 28.91 12.08 -0.56
CA ASP A 564 29.88 13.17 -0.69
C ASP A 564 31.30 12.73 -0.29
N LYS A 565 31.42 11.87 0.72
CA LYS A 565 32.70 11.25 1.10
C LYS A 565 33.23 10.28 0.05
N LEU A 566 32.36 9.55 -0.64
CA LEU A 566 32.77 8.66 -1.74
C LEU A 566 33.24 9.45 -2.95
N ARG A 567 32.50 10.51 -3.35
CA ARG A 567 32.90 11.40 -4.44
C ARG A 567 34.24 12.10 -4.20
N SER A 568 34.58 12.38 -2.94
CA SER A 568 35.86 13.02 -2.58
C SER A 568 37.04 12.04 -2.45
N LYS A 569 36.80 10.74 -2.25
CA LYS A 569 37.86 9.71 -2.13
C LYS A 569 38.21 9.12 -3.49
N ARG A 570 39.36 9.52 -4.04
CA ARG A 570 39.87 9.09 -5.37
C ARG A 570 40.56 7.71 -5.42
N SER A 571 40.54 6.90 -4.35
CA SER A 571 41.29 5.62 -4.29
C SER A 571 40.37 4.39 -4.20
N PRO A 572 40.62 3.31 -4.98
CA PRO A 572 39.84 2.08 -4.90
C PRO A 572 40.03 1.41 -3.54
N SER A 573 38.96 1.38 -2.75
CA SER A 573 38.93 0.65 -1.47
C SER A 573 38.22 -0.69 -1.65
N SER A 574 38.50 -1.67 -0.79
CA SER A 574 37.84 -2.99 -0.79
C SER A 574 36.31 -2.94 -0.78
N ASN A 575 35.72 -1.83 -0.32
CA ASN A 575 34.28 -1.61 -0.29
C ASN A 575 33.68 -1.40 -1.69
N MET A 576 34.45 -0.94 -2.68
CA MET A 576 33.95 -0.68 -4.04
C MET A 576 33.50 -1.97 -4.74
N ASN A 577 34.22 -3.08 -4.53
CA ASN A 577 33.87 -4.37 -5.13
C ASN A 577 32.52 -4.90 -4.63
N HIS A 578 32.18 -4.67 -3.36
CA HIS A 578 30.90 -5.09 -2.79
C HIS A 578 29.72 -4.23 -3.30
N PHE A 579 29.93 -2.92 -3.50
CA PHE A 579 28.90 -2.06 -4.09
C PHE A 579 28.63 -2.44 -5.54
N GLU A 580 29.68 -2.75 -6.30
CA GLU A 580 29.53 -3.20 -7.68
C GLU A 580 28.73 -4.51 -7.79
N GLU A 581 28.98 -5.48 -6.91
CA GLU A 581 28.20 -6.72 -6.86
C GLU A 581 26.71 -6.48 -6.54
N ASN A 582 26.43 -5.59 -5.58
CA ASN A 582 25.06 -5.20 -5.25
C ASN A 582 24.35 -4.52 -6.44
N THR A 583 25.06 -3.67 -7.16
CA THR A 583 24.54 -3.01 -8.36
C THR A 583 24.26 -4.01 -9.47
N LYS A 584 25.15 -4.97 -9.72
CA LYS A 584 24.92 -6.06 -10.68
C LYS A 584 23.65 -6.85 -10.36
N LYS A 585 23.42 -7.17 -9.07
CA LYS A 585 22.17 -7.84 -8.63
C LYS A 585 20.94 -7.00 -8.95
N VAL A 586 20.94 -5.70 -8.63
CA VAL A 586 19.83 -4.79 -8.93
C VAL A 586 19.56 -4.71 -10.43
N LEU A 587 20.58 -4.43 -11.24
CA LEU A 587 20.42 -4.28 -12.69
C LEU A 587 19.94 -5.58 -13.34
N SER A 588 20.45 -6.74 -12.92
CA SER A 588 19.97 -8.04 -13.40
C SER A 588 18.49 -8.30 -13.09
N MET A 589 18.00 -7.83 -11.93
CA MET A 589 16.59 -7.93 -11.57
C MET A 589 15.73 -6.99 -12.41
N VAL A 590 16.20 -5.77 -12.68
CA VAL A 590 15.52 -4.82 -13.58
C VAL A 590 15.42 -5.38 -14.99
N ASP A 591 16.50 -5.95 -15.54
CA ASP A 591 16.49 -6.54 -16.88
C ASP A 591 15.51 -7.72 -16.99
N ASN A 592 15.44 -8.57 -15.95
CA ASN A 592 14.45 -9.65 -15.89
C ASN A 592 13.01 -9.16 -15.87
N TRP A 593 12.73 -8.00 -15.27
CA TRP A 593 11.41 -7.39 -15.25
C TRP A 593 11.08 -6.62 -16.54
N CYS A 594 12.09 -6.23 -17.32
CA CYS A 594 11.96 -5.38 -18.51
C CYS A 594 12.17 -6.14 -19.83
N LEU A 595 11.63 -7.36 -19.94
CA LEU A 595 11.72 -8.18 -21.16
C LEU A 595 10.94 -7.59 -22.36
N ASP A 596 10.03 -6.64 -22.13
CA ASP A 596 9.26 -5.94 -23.16
C ASP A 596 9.90 -4.61 -23.63
N LYS A 597 9.59 -4.22 -24.88
CA LYS A 597 10.18 -3.13 -25.68
C LYS A 597 10.69 -1.93 -24.85
N LYS A 598 12.01 -1.80 -24.72
CA LYS A 598 12.72 -0.64 -24.16
C LYS A 598 12.50 0.59 -25.06
N LEU A 599 11.46 1.39 -24.76
CA LEU A 599 11.09 2.59 -25.55
C LEU A 599 12.04 3.78 -25.30
N VAL A 600 12.53 3.92 -24.07
CA VAL A 600 13.44 4.99 -23.65
C VAL A 600 14.86 4.40 -23.56
N PRO A 601 15.91 5.08 -24.07
CA PRO A 601 17.29 4.58 -24.06
C PRO A 601 17.93 4.73 -22.66
N LEU A 602 17.41 4.03 -21.67
CA LEU A 602 18.00 3.88 -20.34
C LEU A 602 18.73 2.55 -20.22
N PHE A 603 19.67 2.45 -19.27
CA PHE A 603 20.47 1.27 -18.96
C PHE A 603 21.42 0.80 -20.07
N GLN A 604 21.63 1.61 -21.11
CA GLN A 604 22.56 1.32 -22.21
C GLN A 604 24.00 1.74 -21.88
N GLU A 605 24.19 2.61 -20.88
CA GLU A 605 25.46 3.26 -20.58
C GLU A 605 26.06 2.78 -19.24
N GLU A 606 27.39 2.78 -19.17
CA GLU A 606 28.14 2.53 -17.94
C GLU A 606 28.27 3.82 -17.09
N ASP A 607 27.16 4.24 -16.49
CA ASP A 607 27.18 5.37 -15.56
C ASP A 607 27.78 4.95 -14.20
N HIS A 608 29.10 5.10 -14.05
CA HIS A 608 29.83 4.70 -12.83
C HIS A 608 29.29 5.41 -11.57
N GLN A 609 28.92 6.69 -11.66
CA GLN A 609 28.42 7.44 -10.51
C GLN A 609 27.07 6.90 -10.04
N GLN A 610 26.13 6.67 -10.95
CA GLN A 610 24.83 6.07 -10.58
C GLN A 610 24.99 4.62 -10.11
N ARG A 611 25.89 3.84 -10.74
CA ARG A 611 26.17 2.46 -10.31
C ARG A 611 26.72 2.38 -8.89
N GLU A 612 27.59 3.30 -8.47
CA GLU A 612 28.07 3.36 -7.09
C GLU A 612 26.97 3.76 -6.10
N LEU A 613 26.14 4.74 -6.45
CA LEU A 613 25.03 5.19 -5.60
C LEU A 613 23.97 4.11 -5.41
N ILE A 614 23.68 3.31 -6.44
CA ILE A 614 22.81 2.13 -6.35
C ILE A 614 23.36 1.14 -5.32
N GLY A 615 24.65 0.78 -5.43
CA GLY A 615 25.31 -0.18 -4.55
C GLY A 615 25.36 0.30 -3.09
N LEU A 616 25.63 1.59 -2.88
CA LEU A 616 25.61 2.23 -1.56
C LEU A 616 24.21 2.23 -0.94
N THR A 617 23.19 2.54 -1.73
CA THR A 617 21.79 2.57 -1.25
C THR A 617 21.34 1.20 -0.79
N VAL A 618 21.68 0.14 -1.55
CA VAL A 618 21.45 -1.25 -1.15
C VAL A 618 22.15 -1.57 0.16
N ASP A 619 23.41 -1.20 0.30
CA ASP A 619 24.18 -1.52 1.50
C ASP A 619 23.62 -0.85 2.77
N LYS A 620 23.32 0.45 2.69
CA LYS A 620 22.80 1.23 3.81
C LYS A 620 21.40 0.80 4.22
N LEU A 621 20.53 0.52 3.25
CA LEU A 621 19.19 0.02 3.54
C LEU A 621 19.25 -1.39 4.15
N ARG A 622 20.16 -2.25 3.67
CA ARG A 622 20.40 -3.59 4.23
C ARG A 622 20.89 -3.50 5.68
N GLU A 623 21.85 -2.64 5.98
CA GLU A 623 22.35 -2.42 7.34
C GLU A 623 21.19 -1.98 8.27
N HIS A 624 20.40 -1.01 7.82
CA HIS A 624 19.29 -0.46 8.59
C HIS A 624 18.20 -1.52 8.90
N LEU A 625 17.79 -2.32 7.89
CA LEU A 625 16.79 -3.36 8.09
C LEU A 625 17.28 -4.51 8.99
N ASN A 626 18.57 -4.86 8.93
CA ASN A 626 19.15 -5.87 9.82
C ASN A 626 19.30 -5.38 11.27
N ARG A 627 19.49 -4.06 11.49
CA ARG A 627 19.56 -3.45 12.82
C ARG A 627 18.19 -3.41 13.50
N HIS A 628 17.19 -2.97 12.75
CA HIS A 628 15.79 -3.15 13.14
C HIS A 628 15.43 -4.61 12.79
N LEU A 629 14.21 -5.05 12.54
CA LEU A 629 13.81 -6.35 11.93
C LEU A 629 14.76 -7.59 11.80
N PRO A 630 15.43 -8.15 12.84
CA PRO A 630 16.33 -9.31 12.64
C PRO A 630 15.57 -10.60 12.30
N ARG A 631 14.29 -10.70 12.72
CA ARG A 631 13.41 -11.88 12.54
C ARG A 631 13.00 -12.12 11.08
N LEU A 632 13.09 -11.11 10.20
CA LEU A 632 12.84 -11.30 8.76
C LEU A 632 13.85 -12.27 8.12
N GLY A 633 15.06 -12.38 8.68
CA GLY A 633 16.13 -13.23 8.18
C GLY A 633 16.93 -12.56 7.05
N LYS A 634 18.25 -12.73 7.10
CA LYS A 634 19.20 -12.05 6.20
C LYS A 634 18.89 -12.23 4.71
N LYS A 635 18.52 -13.44 4.29
CA LYS A 635 18.17 -13.74 2.89
C LYS A 635 16.92 -12.99 2.41
N ARG A 636 15.89 -12.89 3.25
CA ARG A 636 14.66 -12.15 2.89
C ARG A 636 14.90 -10.64 2.89
N ILE A 637 15.72 -10.14 3.79
CA ILE A 637 16.14 -8.73 3.81
C ILE A 637 16.93 -8.41 2.54
N ASP A 638 17.91 -9.23 2.18
CA ASP A 638 18.71 -9.02 0.96
C ASP A 638 17.83 -8.96 -0.30
N LEU A 639 16.93 -9.92 -0.46
CA LEU A 639 15.95 -9.91 -1.56
C LEU A 639 15.03 -8.68 -1.52
N LEU A 640 14.56 -8.27 -0.34
CA LEU A 640 13.69 -7.10 -0.18
C LEU A 640 14.41 -5.81 -0.59
N VAL A 641 15.66 -5.63 -0.18
CA VAL A 641 16.46 -4.44 -0.48
C VAL A 641 16.79 -4.36 -1.97
N VAL A 642 17.23 -5.47 -2.58
CA VAL A 642 17.52 -5.51 -4.02
C VAL A 642 16.24 -5.23 -4.81
N SER A 643 15.12 -5.86 -4.43
CA SER A 643 13.80 -5.60 -5.05
C SER A 643 13.34 -4.17 -4.85
N TYR A 644 13.65 -3.54 -3.72
CA TYR A 644 13.30 -2.15 -3.42
C TYR A 644 14.03 -1.19 -4.35
N VAL A 645 15.36 -1.32 -4.48
CA VAL A 645 16.15 -0.45 -5.35
C VAL A 645 15.90 -0.76 -6.84
N ALA A 646 15.68 -2.02 -7.21
CA ALA A 646 15.26 -2.38 -8.56
C ALA A 646 13.91 -1.74 -8.92
N LYS A 647 12.94 -1.74 -8.00
CA LYS A 647 11.64 -1.11 -8.25
C LYS A 647 11.75 0.40 -8.39
N LEU A 648 12.66 1.06 -7.67
CA LEU A 648 12.93 2.49 -7.85
C LEU A 648 13.38 2.79 -9.28
N MET A 649 14.33 2.01 -9.82
CA MET A 649 14.80 2.15 -11.19
C MET A 649 13.68 1.94 -12.20
N GLU A 650 12.86 0.91 -11.98
CA GLU A 650 11.73 0.58 -12.84
C GLU A 650 10.66 1.67 -12.82
N LEU A 651 10.35 2.26 -11.67
CA LEU A 651 9.37 3.35 -11.53
C LEU A 651 9.81 4.60 -12.30
N ILE A 652 11.09 4.96 -12.24
CA ILE A 652 11.62 6.10 -12.98
C ILE A 652 11.56 5.83 -14.49
N ARG A 653 11.95 4.63 -14.94
CA ARG A 653 11.79 4.21 -16.33
C ARG A 653 10.33 4.28 -16.77
N HIS A 654 9.42 3.73 -15.97
CA HIS A 654 7.99 3.70 -16.28
C HIS A 654 7.41 5.11 -16.40
N MET A 655 7.73 6.02 -15.48
CA MET A 655 7.34 7.43 -15.58
C MET A 655 7.77 8.07 -16.90
N LEU A 656 9.02 7.81 -17.34
CA LEU A 656 9.50 8.34 -18.62
C LEU A 656 8.81 7.70 -19.81
N GLU A 657 8.59 6.39 -19.82
CA GLU A 657 7.89 5.69 -20.90
C GLU A 657 6.45 6.18 -21.07
N SER A 658 5.72 6.36 -19.96
CA SER A 658 4.37 6.92 -19.96
C SER A 658 4.33 8.30 -20.60
N VAL A 659 5.30 9.16 -20.28
CA VAL A 659 5.42 10.50 -20.86
C VAL A 659 5.87 10.43 -22.33
N TRP A 660 6.76 9.52 -22.68
CA TRP A 660 7.20 9.26 -24.06
C TRP A 660 6.03 8.88 -24.96
N LEU A 661 5.14 8.01 -24.46
CA LEU A 661 3.92 7.58 -25.14
C LEU A 661 2.88 8.71 -25.23
N LYS A 662 2.67 9.45 -24.14
CA LYS A 662 1.74 10.60 -24.09
C LYS A 662 2.04 11.63 -25.17
N TYR A 663 3.32 11.97 -25.36
CA TYR A 663 3.77 12.95 -26.34
C TYR A 663 4.17 12.36 -27.71
N LYS A 664 4.06 11.04 -27.89
CA LYS A 664 4.38 10.32 -29.14
C LYS A 664 5.79 10.63 -29.67
N LEU A 665 6.77 10.63 -28.78
CA LEU A 665 8.17 10.89 -29.13
C LEU A 665 8.75 9.75 -29.99
N GLY A 666 9.35 10.09 -31.13
CA GLY A 666 9.96 9.14 -32.07
C GLY A 666 11.46 8.89 -31.81
N ALA A 667 12.06 7.97 -32.58
CA ALA A 667 13.49 7.63 -32.45
C ALA A 667 14.46 8.79 -32.81
N ARG A 668 13.99 9.83 -33.50
CA ARG A 668 14.80 11.00 -33.93
C ARG A 668 15.10 12.00 -32.80
N VAL A 669 14.48 11.84 -31.63
CA VAL A 669 14.63 12.72 -30.46
C VAL A 669 16.06 12.75 -29.92
N LEU A 670 16.87 11.74 -30.24
CA LEU A 670 18.25 11.64 -29.79
C LEU A 670 19.26 12.35 -30.70
N CYS A 671 18.87 12.81 -31.90
CA CYS A 671 19.77 13.51 -32.81
C CYS A 671 20.03 14.94 -32.31
N LEU A 672 21.26 15.45 -32.27
CA LEU A 672 21.53 16.79 -31.73
C LEU A 672 21.34 17.94 -32.73
N THR A 673 21.11 17.63 -34.02
CA THR A 673 21.10 18.62 -35.11
C THR A 673 19.80 19.42 -35.27
N GLN A 674 18.73 19.07 -34.55
CA GLN A 674 17.42 19.72 -34.69
C GLN A 674 17.05 20.47 -33.40
N GLN A 675 16.30 21.57 -33.54
CA GLN A 675 15.75 22.28 -32.39
C GLN A 675 14.63 21.47 -31.73
N GLY A 676 14.52 21.58 -30.41
CA GLY A 676 13.54 20.83 -29.63
C GLY A 676 12.09 21.22 -29.92
N SER A 677 11.21 20.21 -29.99
CA SER A 677 9.77 20.44 -30.15
C SER A 677 9.09 20.79 -28.81
N PRO A 678 7.87 21.37 -28.79
CA PRO A 678 7.12 21.61 -27.55
C PRO A 678 6.85 20.34 -26.72
N ALA A 679 6.72 19.21 -27.42
CA ALA A 679 6.62 17.89 -26.80
C ALA A 679 7.93 17.51 -26.09
N GLU A 680 9.08 17.71 -26.75
CA GLU A 680 10.40 17.47 -26.16
C GLU A 680 10.66 18.40 -24.96
N TRP A 681 10.20 19.65 -25.02
CA TRP A 681 10.29 20.59 -23.90
C TRP A 681 9.48 20.11 -22.69
N SER A 682 8.29 19.56 -22.92
CA SER A 682 7.45 19.01 -21.84
C SER A 682 8.11 17.81 -21.17
N VAL A 683 8.73 16.92 -21.96
CA VAL A 683 9.49 15.77 -21.43
C VAL A 683 10.74 16.23 -20.69
N PHE A 684 11.48 17.19 -21.24
CA PHE A 684 12.64 17.80 -20.58
C PHE A 684 12.27 18.38 -19.21
N HIS A 685 11.18 19.16 -19.15
CA HIS A 685 10.71 19.78 -17.90
C HIS A 685 10.32 18.72 -16.86
N PHE A 686 9.61 17.67 -17.29
CA PHE A 686 9.26 16.56 -16.39
C PHE A 686 10.48 15.77 -15.90
N MET A 687 11.44 15.48 -16.79
CA MET A 687 12.72 14.86 -16.39
C MET A 687 13.48 15.74 -15.39
N PHE A 688 13.57 17.04 -15.64
CA PHE A 688 14.23 17.95 -14.71
C PHE A 688 13.58 17.94 -13.32
N ARG A 689 12.24 17.87 -13.24
CA ARG A 689 11.53 17.72 -11.96
C ARG A 689 11.76 16.39 -11.27
N ILE A 690 11.86 15.28 -12.01
CA ILE A 690 12.28 13.99 -11.44
C ILE A 690 13.70 14.09 -10.88
N LEU A 691 14.62 14.76 -11.58
CA LEU A 691 15.98 14.99 -11.08
C LEU A 691 15.99 15.80 -9.78
N GLU A 692 15.21 16.88 -9.70
CA GLU A 692 15.08 17.68 -8.48
C GLU A 692 14.50 16.86 -7.32
N ALA A 693 13.42 16.11 -7.58
CA ALA A 693 12.77 15.26 -6.59
C ALA A 693 13.71 14.17 -6.05
N THR A 694 14.46 13.49 -6.93
CA THR A 694 15.40 12.43 -6.56
C THR A 694 16.64 12.96 -5.85
N ARG A 695 17.18 14.11 -6.27
CA ARG A 695 18.27 14.81 -5.55
C ARG A 695 17.88 15.18 -4.13
N GLY A 696 16.64 15.66 -3.92
CA GLY A 696 16.14 16.02 -2.58
C GLY A 696 16.16 14.86 -1.57
N LEU A 697 16.06 13.61 -2.03
CA LEU A 697 16.08 12.40 -1.20
C LEU A 697 17.35 11.55 -1.41
N CYS A 698 18.35 12.02 -2.18
CA CYS A 698 19.54 11.24 -2.56
C CYS A 698 19.20 9.86 -3.17
N LEU A 699 18.13 9.78 -3.97
CA LEU A 699 17.72 8.54 -4.64
C LEU A 699 18.53 8.32 -5.92
N PRO A 700 19.00 7.10 -6.21
CA PRO A 700 19.68 6.81 -7.47
C PRO A 700 18.73 6.95 -8.67
N LEU A 701 19.31 7.28 -9.82
CA LEU A 701 18.65 7.34 -11.12
C LEU A 701 19.12 6.17 -12.01
N PRO A 702 18.29 5.74 -12.99
CA PRO A 702 18.72 4.79 -14.01
C PRO A 702 19.99 5.26 -14.74
N PRO A 703 20.97 4.38 -14.98
CA PRO A 703 22.10 4.68 -15.85
C PRO A 703 21.63 5.19 -17.23
N GLY A 704 22.26 6.25 -17.74
CA GLY A 704 21.87 6.94 -18.99
C GLY A 704 20.84 8.07 -18.80
N TYR A 705 20.29 8.26 -17.60
CA TYR A 705 19.34 9.34 -17.32
C TYR A 705 19.94 10.74 -17.54
N HIS A 706 21.15 10.98 -17.01
CA HIS A 706 21.82 12.28 -17.14
C HIS A 706 22.21 12.59 -18.59
N THR A 707 22.63 11.58 -19.35
CA THR A 707 22.90 11.70 -20.78
C THR A 707 21.66 12.14 -21.54
N LEU A 708 20.54 11.43 -21.33
CA LEU A 708 19.27 11.77 -21.97
C LEU A 708 18.79 13.18 -21.60
N LEU A 709 18.86 13.54 -20.31
CA LEU A 709 18.49 14.88 -19.85
C LEU A 709 19.32 15.97 -20.52
N THR A 710 20.63 15.74 -20.68
CA THR A 710 21.55 16.70 -21.30
C THR A 710 21.31 16.82 -22.81
N VAL A 711 20.99 15.72 -23.50
CA VAL A 711 20.55 15.74 -24.91
C VAL A 711 19.32 16.63 -25.09
N PHE A 712 18.30 16.46 -24.24
CA PHE A 712 17.12 17.31 -24.27
C PHE A 712 17.44 18.77 -23.93
N ALA A 713 18.33 19.00 -22.96
CA ALA A 713 18.71 20.34 -22.54
C ALA A 713 19.37 21.13 -23.68
N VAL A 714 20.29 20.54 -24.45
CA VAL A 714 20.92 21.18 -25.62
C VAL A 714 19.88 21.57 -26.67
N ARG A 715 18.89 20.69 -26.91
CA ARG A 715 17.86 20.92 -27.93
C ARG A 715 16.80 21.95 -27.50
N CYS A 716 16.47 22.00 -26.21
CA CYS A 716 15.34 22.77 -25.68
C CYS A 716 15.74 24.12 -25.07
N LEU A 717 17.00 24.28 -24.63
CA LEU A 717 17.48 25.50 -23.99
C LEU A 717 18.36 26.34 -24.92
N PRO A 718 18.35 27.68 -24.78
CA PRO A 718 19.37 28.51 -25.39
C PRO A 718 20.78 28.15 -24.89
N HIS A 719 21.80 28.25 -25.75
CA HIS A 719 23.18 27.89 -25.43
C HIS A 719 23.71 28.52 -24.13
N HIS A 720 23.40 29.79 -23.86
CA HIS A 720 23.85 30.47 -22.65
C HIS A 720 23.22 29.87 -21.38
N THR A 721 21.92 29.55 -21.40
CA THR A 721 21.20 28.92 -20.29
C THR A 721 21.70 27.50 -20.06
N PHE A 722 21.93 26.76 -21.15
CA PHE A 722 22.49 25.41 -21.08
C PHE A 722 23.87 25.39 -20.40
N LEU A 723 24.79 26.28 -20.79
CA LEU A 723 26.11 26.40 -20.16
C LEU A 723 25.99 26.81 -18.69
N GLN A 724 25.09 27.73 -18.34
CA GLN A 724 24.81 28.08 -16.95
C GLN A 724 24.33 26.87 -16.14
N TYR A 725 23.49 26.01 -16.71
CA TYR A 725 22.99 24.82 -16.01
C TYR A 725 24.10 23.80 -15.74
N ILE A 726 25.10 23.72 -16.62
CA ILE A 726 26.32 22.94 -16.38
C ILE A 726 27.17 23.58 -15.28
N ASP A 727 27.40 24.90 -15.37
CA ASP A 727 28.26 25.64 -14.42
C ASP A 727 27.72 25.56 -12.97
N HIS A 728 26.39 25.58 -12.80
CA HIS A 728 25.75 25.42 -11.50
C HIS A 728 25.57 23.95 -11.06
N GLY A 729 25.99 22.98 -11.89
CA GLY A 729 25.90 21.54 -11.58
C GLY A 729 24.48 20.96 -11.65
N PHE A 730 23.54 21.64 -12.32
CA PHE A 730 22.22 21.09 -12.61
C PHE A 730 22.31 19.96 -13.64
N LEU A 731 23.06 20.18 -14.72
CA LEU A 731 23.34 19.18 -15.74
C LEU A 731 24.72 18.54 -15.51
N GLN A 732 24.79 17.21 -15.62
CA GLN A 732 26.03 16.45 -15.48
C GLN A 732 26.49 15.98 -16.86
N LEU A 733 27.72 16.36 -17.23
CA LEU A 733 28.35 15.93 -18.47
C LEU A 733 28.86 14.49 -18.32
N THR A 734 28.26 13.57 -19.08
CA THR A 734 28.68 12.17 -19.15
C THR A 734 29.58 11.94 -20.37
N GLU A 735 30.47 10.95 -20.30
CA GLU A 735 31.36 10.60 -21.42
C GLU A 735 30.55 10.28 -22.69
N THR A 736 29.49 9.49 -22.57
CA THR A 736 28.62 9.12 -23.69
C THR A 736 27.92 10.32 -24.34
N PHE A 737 27.46 11.29 -23.53
CA PHE A 737 26.88 12.52 -24.07
C PHE A 737 27.91 13.31 -24.89
N VAL A 738 29.13 13.47 -24.36
CA VAL A 738 30.14 14.29 -25.04
C VAL A 738 30.67 13.58 -26.29
N SER A 739 30.89 12.27 -26.24
CA SER A 739 31.23 11.49 -27.44
C SER A 739 30.16 11.68 -28.53
N ARG A 740 28.88 11.62 -28.16
CA ARG A 740 27.77 11.86 -29.09
C ARG A 740 27.73 13.30 -29.62
N LEU A 741 28.02 14.27 -28.78
CA LEU A 741 28.13 15.68 -29.17
C LEU A 741 29.22 15.89 -30.23
N MET A 742 30.36 15.19 -30.08
CA MET A 742 31.46 15.27 -31.05
C MET A 742 31.10 14.63 -32.38
N THR A 743 30.33 13.53 -32.39
CA THR A 743 29.93 12.82 -33.60
C THR A 743 28.73 13.43 -34.33
N ASP A 744 27.71 13.88 -33.59
CA ASP A 744 26.42 14.26 -34.17
C ASP A 744 26.40 15.72 -34.68
N LEU A 745 27.22 16.61 -34.11
CA LEU A 745 27.30 18.02 -34.53
C LEU A 745 28.45 18.24 -35.51
N ASP A 746 28.21 19.08 -36.51
CA ASP A 746 29.26 19.56 -37.42
C ASP A 746 30.20 20.57 -36.74
N ASN A 747 31.30 20.92 -37.43
CA ASN A 747 32.27 21.93 -36.97
C ASN A 747 31.92 23.32 -37.55
N SER A 748 30.64 23.68 -37.63
CA SER A 748 30.24 25.06 -37.96
C SER A 748 30.62 26.03 -36.83
N ASP A 749 30.88 27.31 -37.14
CA ASP A 749 31.36 28.30 -36.15
C ASP A 749 30.55 28.31 -34.83
N ALA A 750 29.23 28.20 -34.91
CA ALA A 750 28.35 28.17 -33.74
C ALA A 750 28.50 26.87 -32.91
N ASN A 751 28.60 25.72 -33.57
CA ASN A 751 28.75 24.42 -32.92
C ASN A 751 30.17 24.21 -32.40
N GLU A 752 31.19 24.76 -33.07
CA GLU A 752 32.57 24.78 -32.62
C GLU A 752 32.70 25.57 -31.31
N ILE A 753 32.06 26.75 -31.22
CA ILE A 753 31.98 27.54 -29.98
C ILE A 753 31.32 26.73 -28.84
N LEU A 754 30.25 25.99 -29.12
CA LEU A 754 29.58 25.14 -28.13
C LEU A 754 30.48 23.98 -27.68
N LYS A 755 31.09 23.25 -28.61
CA LYS A 755 32.01 22.14 -28.33
C LYS A 755 33.17 22.62 -27.44
N PHE A 756 33.85 23.70 -27.82
CA PHE A 756 34.92 24.29 -27.00
C PHE A 756 34.45 24.77 -25.63
N SER A 757 33.25 25.34 -25.56
CA SER A 757 32.68 25.78 -24.28
C SER A 757 32.42 24.62 -23.32
N ILE A 758 31.98 23.47 -23.84
CA ILE A 758 31.78 22.25 -23.06
C ILE A 758 33.12 21.63 -22.68
N PHE A 759 34.09 21.57 -23.61
CA PHE A 759 35.44 21.05 -23.35
C PHE A 759 36.11 21.71 -22.14
N LYS A 760 36.04 23.04 -22.05
CA LYS A 760 36.61 23.80 -20.92
C LYS A 760 36.04 23.41 -19.53
N ARG A 761 34.93 22.67 -19.50
CA ARG A 761 34.18 22.31 -18.29
C ARG A 761 34.27 20.81 -17.97
N LEU A 762 35.01 20.02 -18.76
CA LEU A 762 35.19 18.58 -18.53
C LEU A 762 36.29 18.33 -17.49
N PRO A 763 36.21 17.25 -16.70
CA PRO A 763 37.33 16.77 -15.89
C PRO A 763 38.49 16.26 -16.77
N GLU A 764 39.74 16.55 -16.37
CA GLU A 764 40.99 16.15 -17.06
C GLU A 764 41.02 14.70 -17.63
N PRO A 765 40.63 13.63 -16.90
CA PRO A 765 40.70 12.27 -17.46
C PRO A 765 39.67 11.99 -18.56
N MET A 766 38.54 12.70 -18.53
CA MET A 766 37.50 12.60 -19.55
C MET A 766 37.86 13.45 -20.76
N GLU A 767 38.47 14.61 -20.53
CA GLU A 767 39.01 15.48 -21.58
C GLU A 767 40.00 14.73 -22.48
N GLN A 768 40.99 14.02 -21.89
CA GLN A 768 42.00 13.28 -22.65
C GLN A 768 41.39 12.23 -23.59
N ARG A 769 40.40 11.45 -23.13
CA ARG A 769 39.75 10.41 -23.95
C ARG A 769 38.95 11.00 -25.09
N ILE A 770 38.21 12.08 -24.82
CA ILE A 770 37.36 12.73 -25.81
C ILE A 770 38.20 13.51 -26.83
N TYR A 771 39.37 14.03 -26.40
CA TYR A 771 40.32 14.69 -27.29
C TYR A 771 40.68 13.77 -28.48
N HIS A 772 41.00 12.51 -28.21
CA HIS A 772 41.31 11.51 -29.23
C HIS A 772 40.14 11.15 -30.16
N MET A 773 38.91 11.51 -29.81
CA MET A 773 37.71 11.21 -30.62
C MET A 773 37.27 12.38 -31.50
N TRP A 774 37.69 13.62 -31.21
CA TRP A 774 37.23 14.78 -31.95
C TRP A 774 38.10 15.02 -33.18
N ASP A 775 37.52 14.80 -34.36
CA ASP A 775 38.14 15.11 -35.64
C ASP A 775 38.16 16.64 -35.88
N HIS A 776 39.19 17.29 -35.35
CA HIS A 776 39.41 18.74 -35.43
C HIS A 776 40.92 19.07 -35.39
N PRO A 777 41.40 20.09 -36.15
CA PRO A 777 42.82 20.46 -36.18
C PRO A 777 43.43 20.75 -34.79
N ALA A 778 42.62 21.29 -33.86
CA ALA A 778 43.07 21.51 -32.49
C ALA A 778 43.36 20.19 -31.75
N SER A 779 42.56 19.15 -32.01
CA SER A 779 42.76 17.83 -31.44
C SER A 779 44.08 17.23 -31.93
N SER A 780 44.25 17.16 -33.25
CA SER A 780 45.46 16.63 -33.89
C SER A 780 46.71 17.37 -33.42
N ALA A 781 46.65 18.70 -33.27
CA ALA A 781 47.77 19.50 -32.79
C ALA A 781 48.17 19.19 -31.33
N SER A 782 47.22 18.92 -30.43
CA SER A 782 47.57 18.58 -29.05
C SER A 782 47.95 17.11 -28.86
N ILE A 783 47.35 16.17 -29.63
CA ILE A 783 47.85 14.79 -29.74
C ILE A 783 49.30 14.78 -30.23
N SER A 784 49.61 15.57 -31.26
CA SER A 784 50.97 15.76 -31.78
C SER A 784 51.94 16.25 -30.70
N ARG A 785 51.54 17.27 -29.92
CA ARG A 785 52.37 17.83 -28.85
C ARG A 785 52.59 16.85 -27.71
N ASP A 786 51.57 16.09 -27.33
CA ASP A 786 51.68 15.08 -26.28
C ASP A 786 52.52 13.88 -26.76
N TYR A 787 52.38 13.48 -28.03
CA TYR A 787 53.25 12.46 -28.64
C TYR A 787 54.73 12.87 -28.60
N VAL A 788 55.05 14.08 -29.07
CA VAL A 788 56.41 14.64 -29.03
C VAL A 788 56.90 14.77 -27.58
N ARG A 789 56.06 15.24 -26.65
CA ARG A 789 56.40 15.30 -25.22
C ARG A 789 56.76 13.92 -24.68
N THR A 790 55.97 12.89 -24.99
CA THR A 790 56.16 11.52 -24.51
C THR A 790 57.43 10.89 -25.10
N LEU A 791 57.73 11.16 -26.37
CA LEU A 791 58.99 10.77 -27.03
C LEU A 791 60.20 11.41 -26.35
N LEU A 792 60.17 12.72 -26.11
CA LEU A 792 61.24 13.45 -25.44
C LEU A 792 61.43 13.03 -23.97
N GLU A 793 60.34 12.66 -23.28
CA GLU A 793 60.40 12.12 -21.92
C GLU A 793 60.95 10.69 -21.86
N LYS A 794 60.62 9.84 -22.84
CA LYS A 794 61.20 8.50 -23.00
C LYS A 794 62.70 8.57 -23.28
N ASP A 795 63.13 9.51 -24.12
CA ASP A 795 64.55 9.71 -24.43
C ASP A 795 65.35 10.25 -23.22
N ASN A 796 64.76 11.14 -22.42
CA ASN A 796 65.36 11.57 -21.16
C ASN A 796 65.52 10.45 -20.11
N LYS A 797 64.64 9.43 -20.13
CA LYS A 797 64.77 8.21 -19.31
C LYS A 797 65.77 7.21 -19.89
N ASN A 798 65.98 7.23 -21.22
CA ASN A 798 66.90 6.38 -21.96
C ASN A 798 68.29 7.02 -22.19
N LYS A 799 68.74 7.93 -21.30
CA LYS A 799 70.11 8.49 -21.28
C LYS A 799 71.22 7.47 -20.95
N GLY A 800 71.20 6.32 -21.63
CA GLY A 800 72.20 5.27 -21.59
C GLY A 800 72.56 4.67 -22.96
N LEU A 801 72.02 5.18 -24.09
CA LEU A 801 72.37 4.67 -25.42
C LEU A 801 72.83 5.81 -26.34
N THR A 802 74.11 5.79 -26.67
CA THR A 802 74.77 6.64 -27.66
C THR A 802 74.19 6.43 -29.07
N PRO A 803 73.99 7.48 -29.89
CA PRO A 803 73.52 7.34 -31.26
C PRO A 803 74.58 6.67 -32.13
N SER A 804 74.20 5.63 -32.87
CA SER A 804 75.09 4.96 -33.83
C SER A 804 75.24 5.83 -35.08
N SER A 805 76.46 6.21 -35.43
CA SER A 805 76.72 6.96 -36.65
C SER A 805 76.47 6.09 -37.88
N ARG A 806 75.48 6.43 -38.69
CA ARG A 806 75.49 6.13 -40.12
C ARG A 806 75.51 7.42 -40.91
N ASP A 807 76.67 7.70 -41.49
CA ASP A 807 76.86 8.72 -42.51
C ASP A 807 76.15 8.30 -43.79
N LYS A 808 75.20 9.11 -44.26
CA LYS A 808 75.00 9.32 -45.70
C LYS A 808 74.72 10.79 -45.99
N THR A 809 75.49 11.27 -46.95
CA THR A 809 75.73 12.63 -47.41
C THR A 809 74.61 13.18 -48.29
N GLY A 810 74.23 14.45 -48.07
CA GLY A 810 73.40 15.23 -48.99
C GLY A 810 72.83 16.52 -48.37
N PHE A 811 73.67 17.45 -47.93
CA PHE A 811 73.22 18.74 -47.37
C PHE A 811 73.18 19.85 -48.43
N ARG A 812 72.05 20.58 -48.47
CA ARG A 812 72.03 22.06 -48.64
C ARG A 812 71.34 22.67 -47.41
N PRO A 813 71.64 23.95 -47.08
CA PRO A 813 71.80 24.37 -45.69
C PRO A 813 70.54 25.03 -45.14
N GLU A 814 70.03 24.56 -44.00
CA GLU A 814 69.13 25.35 -43.14
C GLU A 814 69.08 24.73 -41.72
N PHE A 815 69.49 25.53 -40.73
CA PHE A 815 69.40 25.35 -39.27
C PHE A 815 69.84 24.01 -38.63
N LEU A 816 71.11 23.95 -38.21
CA LEU A 816 71.77 22.87 -37.44
C LEU A 816 71.00 22.33 -36.21
N PRO A 817 70.32 23.15 -35.37
CA PRO A 817 69.57 22.63 -34.22
C PRO A 817 68.33 21.84 -34.63
N LEU A 818 67.69 22.24 -35.75
CA LEU A 818 66.47 21.61 -36.25
C LEU A 818 66.79 20.28 -36.92
N THR A 819 67.89 20.20 -37.67
CA THR A 819 68.35 18.93 -38.26
C THR A 819 68.80 17.94 -37.19
N TYR A 820 69.36 18.42 -36.09
CA TYR A 820 69.73 17.58 -34.94
C TYR A 820 68.51 17.06 -34.18
N LEU A 821 67.51 17.93 -33.94
CA LEU A 821 66.24 17.54 -33.33
C LEU A 821 65.45 16.58 -34.24
N ALA A 822 65.37 16.86 -35.54
CA ALA A 822 64.72 15.99 -36.53
C ALA A 822 65.43 14.64 -36.65
N LYS A 823 66.77 14.62 -36.57
CA LYS A 823 67.55 13.38 -36.56
C LYS A 823 67.35 12.56 -35.27
N ILE A 824 67.29 13.21 -34.10
CA ILE A 824 66.95 12.53 -32.84
C ILE A 824 65.53 11.99 -32.89
N LEU A 825 64.57 12.76 -33.37
CA LEU A 825 63.17 12.32 -33.48
C LEU A 825 63.02 11.16 -34.47
N SER A 826 63.68 11.20 -35.64
CA SER A 826 63.72 10.07 -36.59
C SER A 826 64.43 8.83 -36.05
N ASP A 827 65.56 8.97 -35.33
CA ASP A 827 66.29 7.84 -34.75
C ASP A 827 65.46 7.16 -33.62
N VAL A 828 64.63 7.92 -32.91
CA VAL A 828 63.70 7.40 -31.88
C VAL A 828 62.43 6.80 -32.51
N GLU A 829 61.97 7.34 -33.64
CA GLU A 829 60.82 6.85 -34.40
C GLU A 829 61.11 5.50 -35.09
N GLU A 830 62.32 5.29 -35.64
CA GLU A 830 62.74 3.98 -36.18
C GLU A 830 62.78 2.86 -35.12
N GLN A 831 62.85 3.20 -33.84
CA GLN A 831 62.87 2.25 -32.71
C GLN A 831 61.51 2.07 -32.03
N ALA A 832 60.53 2.92 -32.33
CA ALA A 832 59.20 2.88 -31.71
C ALA A 832 58.20 2.18 -32.65
N LEU A 833 57.58 1.09 -32.17
CA LEU A 833 56.43 0.50 -32.86
C LEU A 833 55.29 1.54 -32.92
N ASN A 834 54.73 1.76 -34.12
CA ASN A 834 53.64 2.69 -34.37
C ASN A 834 52.43 2.33 -33.49
N PRO A 835 52.09 3.13 -32.46
CA PRO A 835 51.00 2.78 -31.54
C PRO A 835 49.60 3.07 -32.13
N PHE A 836 49.51 3.65 -33.33
CA PHE A 836 48.26 4.10 -33.95
C PHE A 836 47.77 3.19 -35.09
N GLU A 837 48.44 2.07 -35.39
CA GLU A 837 48.01 1.14 -36.46
C GLU A 837 46.62 0.52 -36.25
N GLU A 838 46.05 0.60 -35.04
CA GLU A 838 44.71 0.08 -34.71
C GLU A 838 43.63 1.17 -34.47
N GLN A 839 43.96 2.46 -34.56
CA GLN A 839 43.00 3.56 -34.28
C GLN A 839 42.57 4.27 -35.57
N GLU A 840 41.39 3.94 -36.09
CA GLU A 840 40.84 4.40 -37.39
C GLU A 840 40.69 5.94 -37.57
N ASN A 841 40.90 6.75 -36.52
CA ASN A 841 40.60 8.19 -36.55
C ASN A 841 41.83 9.12 -36.59
N VAL A 842 43.06 8.60 -36.65
CA VAL A 842 44.27 9.44 -36.61
C VAL A 842 45.23 9.03 -37.72
N ASP A 843 45.32 9.84 -38.78
CA ASP A 843 46.37 9.70 -39.79
C ASP A 843 47.71 10.14 -39.16
N ALA A 844 48.57 9.18 -38.86
CA ALA A 844 49.88 9.41 -38.28
C ALA A 844 50.71 10.41 -39.12
N ARG A 845 50.58 10.38 -40.46
CA ARG A 845 51.26 11.35 -41.33
C ARG A 845 50.73 12.76 -41.17
N PHE A 846 49.43 12.93 -40.93
CA PHE A 846 48.83 14.24 -40.71
C PHE A 846 49.27 14.84 -39.37
N VAL A 847 49.38 14.01 -38.32
CA VAL A 847 49.92 14.39 -37.01
C VAL A 847 51.38 14.82 -37.13
N GLU A 848 52.21 14.03 -37.82
CA GLU A 848 53.61 14.37 -38.12
C GLU A 848 53.74 15.70 -38.88
N GLU A 849 52.95 15.90 -39.94
CA GLU A 849 53.00 17.11 -40.76
C GLU A 849 52.51 18.35 -39.98
N THR A 850 51.50 18.19 -39.12
CA THR A 850 50.98 19.26 -38.26
C THR A 850 51.95 19.61 -37.13
N ALA A 851 52.61 18.61 -36.53
CA ALA A 851 53.65 18.81 -35.53
C ALA A 851 54.84 19.57 -36.14
N LEU A 852 55.26 19.19 -37.35
CA LEU A 852 56.33 19.84 -38.09
C LEU A 852 55.97 21.30 -38.42
N LYS A 853 54.79 21.55 -38.99
CA LYS A 853 54.31 22.91 -39.30
C LYS A 853 54.22 23.80 -38.06
N GLN A 854 53.67 23.31 -36.95
CA GLN A 854 53.64 24.11 -35.72
C GLN A 854 55.03 24.41 -35.16
N THR A 855 55.96 23.46 -35.27
CA THR A 855 57.34 23.66 -34.87
C THR A 855 58.00 24.74 -35.75
N LEU A 856 57.75 24.72 -37.05
CA LEU A 856 58.21 25.76 -37.98
C LEU A 856 57.61 27.14 -37.70
N ILE A 857 56.31 27.23 -37.36
CA ILE A 857 55.64 28.48 -36.98
C ILE A 857 56.19 29.03 -35.65
N LEU A 858 56.37 28.21 -34.63
CA LEU A 858 56.93 28.62 -33.33
C LEU A 858 58.38 29.10 -33.45
N LEU A 859 59.11 28.56 -34.41
CA LEU A 859 60.49 28.95 -34.72
C LEU A 859 60.59 30.11 -35.73
N GLY A 860 59.45 30.64 -36.20
CA GLY A 860 59.38 31.83 -37.04
C GLY A 860 59.69 31.60 -38.53
N PHE A 861 59.71 30.34 -38.98
CA PHE A 861 60.03 29.98 -40.37
C PHE A 861 58.81 29.98 -41.30
N GLU A 862 57.59 29.96 -40.74
CA GLU A 862 56.32 30.15 -41.48
C GLU A 862 55.43 31.15 -40.73
N THR A 863 54.73 32.02 -41.47
CA THR A 863 53.75 32.96 -40.90
C THR A 863 52.41 32.27 -40.63
N LYS A 864 51.80 32.60 -39.48
CA LYS A 864 50.54 32.05 -38.93
C LYS A 864 49.42 31.79 -39.94
#